data_AF-A0A2T3HRD8-F1
#
_entry.id   AF-A0A2T3HRD8-F1
#
_cell.length_a   1.000
_cell.length_b   1.000
_cell.length_c   1.000
_cell.angle_alpha   90.00
_cell.angle_beta   90.00
_cell.angle_gamma   90.00
#
_symmetry.space_group_name_H-M   'P 1'
#
loop_
_entity.id
_entity.type
_entity.pdbx_description
1 polymer ?
#
loop_
_entity_poly.entity_id
_entity_poly.type
_entity_poly.pdbx_seq_one_letter_code
_entity_poly.pdbx_strand_id
1 'polypeptide(L)'
;MRIPKINVPKKYLKIAGWTFGVLAIILFATGAVAYSKREALLTKMVNRAVSKAQRDYGLKVRINEYGFRGLSTVHLSGVSVVPENRDTLSSISELTVSVKLFPLLFGNVKLSQVNLDKGSFSVVLKDSVTNLDFFLKRKKDSTEKKGKMDLSSLASNLLNQVLYKIPDDMDLRNFRFSLNDNDTASLDFLVSRATIDDGDLESTILVNGNAATWHANGALHPGRKKLNIMVFAEGRKVELPYLNNKLNARISFDTVQTELKDAGYSGGEFKISGSWAVKNLLINQQRIASNDIIVPNARLDAEVFVGENYLGLDSASTIYVDKASLHPFLQYTLTPNKVYEMKVRAEEQDAQAIFNALPVGMFESLGGLKVSGKLRYDMEFLLDTAEPDSVKFNSTLTPTNFKILKWGKVNLQKINSDFVYTPYEYGKKMRDIVIGPSNPNFTPLNEISPNFKNGVLTAEDPSFFSHKGFVQESIRKSIVVNFKEKKFVRGGSTISMQLVKNVYLSRQKTLARKVEEILIVWLIENNRLVSKSRMLEVYFNIMELGQNVYGIGEASRHYFGKRPADLTVGEGLFLTNIVPRPKIALYKFRGDGGLKDYLLPYFRFIGNIMARRGLTPVDTNGYGFYNVRLREGLRQYLAPDTATVDTTAFDEDGITMPVMMQDENKSLFDRLFGKPASQDTARKNPVVQDTVPKSKRELRLERREQRRREREQENPVTQ
;
A
#
# COMPACT_ATOMS: atom_id res chain seq x y z
N MET A 1 -37.84 -4.74 50.85
CA MET A 1 -38.21 -3.37 51.29
C MET A 1 -39.74 -3.26 51.34
N ARG A 2 -40.32 -3.01 52.52
CA ARG A 2 -41.77 -2.71 52.65
C ARG A 2 -41.99 -1.25 52.27
N ILE A 3 -42.72 -1.00 51.20
CA ILE A 3 -43.12 0.36 50.79
C ILE A 3 -44.02 0.94 51.89
N PRO A 4 -43.79 2.17 52.37
CA PRO A 4 -44.64 2.77 53.40
C PRO A 4 -46.06 2.99 52.87
N LYS A 5 -47.08 2.65 53.67
CA LYS A 5 -48.48 2.98 53.36
C LYS A 5 -48.69 4.49 53.52
N ILE A 6 -48.56 5.23 52.41
CA ILE A 6 -48.91 6.64 52.34
C ILE A 6 -50.44 6.75 52.34
N ASN A 7 -51.02 7.29 53.41
CA ASN A 7 -52.47 7.46 53.53
C ASN A 7 -52.86 8.82 52.89
N VAL A 8 -53.07 8.82 51.57
CA VAL A 8 -53.43 10.03 50.81
C VAL A 8 -54.90 10.39 51.10
N PRO A 9 -55.22 11.62 51.57
CA PRO A 9 -56.61 12.02 51.83
C PRO A 9 -57.45 11.97 50.55
N LYS A 10 -58.70 11.43 50.64
CA LYS A 10 -59.62 11.26 49.50
C LYS A 10 -59.83 12.52 48.64
N LYS A 11 -59.67 13.72 49.22
CA LYS A 11 -59.75 15.02 48.51
C LYS A 11 -58.62 15.20 47.50
N TYR A 12 -57.38 14.81 47.82
CA TYR A 12 -56.24 14.89 46.90
C TYR A 12 -56.31 13.82 45.81
N LEU A 13 -56.85 12.64 46.11
CA LEU A 13 -57.15 11.61 45.10
C LEU A 13 -58.22 12.07 44.09
N LYS A 14 -59.27 12.78 44.56
CA LYS A 14 -60.27 13.38 43.66
C LYS A 14 -59.69 14.51 42.81
N ILE A 15 -58.87 15.39 43.40
CA ILE A 15 -58.20 16.46 42.65
C ILE A 15 -57.23 15.88 41.64
N ALA A 16 -56.42 14.88 42.01
CA ALA A 16 -55.54 14.15 41.10
C ALA A 16 -56.31 13.42 39.99
N GLY A 17 -57.46 12.82 40.30
CA GLY A 17 -58.34 12.21 39.30
C GLY A 17 -58.92 13.21 38.31
N TRP A 18 -59.35 14.39 38.78
CA TRP A 18 -59.85 15.48 37.93
C TRP A 18 -58.74 16.12 37.10
N THR A 19 -57.57 16.40 37.68
CA THR A 19 -56.44 16.94 36.92
C THR A 19 -55.94 15.94 35.88
N PHE A 20 -55.88 14.64 36.22
CA PHE A 20 -55.56 13.59 35.27
C PHE A 20 -56.63 13.44 34.18
N GLY A 21 -57.91 13.52 34.54
CA GLY A 21 -59.02 13.48 33.58
C GLY A 21 -59.03 14.66 32.61
N VAL A 22 -58.81 15.88 33.10
CA VAL A 22 -58.68 17.09 32.27
C VAL A 22 -57.44 17.03 31.39
N LEU A 23 -56.30 16.59 31.92
CA LEU A 23 -55.08 16.36 31.13
C LEU A 23 -55.31 15.30 30.05
N ALA A 24 -55.99 14.20 30.35
CA ALA A 24 -56.32 13.16 29.38
C ALA A 24 -57.24 13.69 28.27
N ILE A 25 -58.25 14.51 28.60
CA ILE A 25 -59.15 15.14 27.62
C ILE A 25 -58.38 16.12 26.73
N ILE A 26 -57.53 16.97 27.32
CA ILE A 26 -56.69 17.91 26.55
C ILE A 26 -55.75 17.14 25.63
N LEU A 27 -55.11 16.08 26.12
CA LEU A 27 -54.19 15.23 25.36
C LEU A 27 -54.90 14.46 24.24
N PHE A 28 -56.15 14.03 24.46
CA PHE A 28 -56.99 13.41 23.45
C PHE A 28 -57.45 14.42 22.38
N ALA A 29 -57.90 15.62 22.79
CA ALA A 29 -58.31 16.69 21.88
C ALA A 29 -57.14 17.20 21.03
N THR A 30 -55.99 17.46 21.64
CA THR A 30 -54.76 17.82 20.90
C THR A 30 -54.27 16.67 20.02
N GLY A 31 -54.37 15.43 20.49
CA GLY A 31 -54.08 14.23 19.69
C GLY A 31 -54.98 14.10 18.47
N ALA A 32 -56.29 14.34 18.61
CA ALA A 32 -57.25 14.30 17.50
C ALA A 32 -56.99 15.39 16.46
N VAL A 33 -56.67 16.62 16.90
CA VAL A 33 -56.29 17.71 16.00
C VAL A 33 -54.97 17.39 15.28
N ALA A 34 -53.97 16.87 15.99
CA ALA A 34 -52.70 16.45 15.40
C ALA A 34 -52.90 15.32 14.37
N TYR A 35 -53.74 14.33 14.69
CA TYR A 35 -54.12 13.25 13.79
C TYR A 35 -54.81 13.76 12.52
N SER A 36 -55.76 14.69 12.66
CA SER A 36 -56.48 15.29 11.52
C SER A 36 -55.54 16.09 10.60
N LYS A 37 -54.55 16.80 11.16
CA LYS A 37 -53.63 17.65 10.37
C LYS A 37 -52.39 16.92 9.85
N ARG A 38 -52.17 15.66 10.21
CA ARG A 38 -50.92 14.94 9.90
C ARG A 38 -50.62 14.82 8.41
N GLU A 39 -51.64 14.60 7.56
CA GLU A 39 -51.44 14.44 6.11
C GLU A 39 -50.98 15.74 5.44
N ALA A 40 -51.56 16.87 5.88
CA ALA A 40 -51.12 18.19 5.44
C ALA A 40 -49.68 18.49 5.90
N LEU A 41 -49.33 18.08 7.12
CA LEU A 41 -47.96 18.19 7.62
C LEU A 41 -46.98 17.30 6.84
N LEU A 42 -47.35 16.05 6.55
CA LEU A 42 -46.54 15.13 5.75
C LEU A 42 -46.29 15.68 4.36
N THR A 43 -47.33 16.17 3.68
CA THR A 43 -47.21 16.83 2.37
C THR A 43 -46.23 18.00 2.43
N LYS A 44 -46.36 18.86 3.45
CA LYS A 44 -45.42 19.99 3.64
C LYS A 44 -43.99 19.51 3.89
N MET A 45 -43.81 18.44 4.66
CA MET A 45 -42.49 17.86 4.95
C MET A 45 -41.85 17.21 3.73
N VAL A 46 -42.61 16.41 2.97
CA VAL A 46 -42.16 15.77 1.73
C VAL A 46 -41.76 16.84 0.71
N ASN A 47 -42.61 17.84 0.47
CA ASN A 47 -42.29 18.95 -0.45
C ASN A 47 -41.04 19.71 -0.01
N ARG A 48 -40.87 19.95 1.30
CA ARG A 48 -39.66 20.57 1.85
C ARG A 48 -38.43 19.70 1.63
N ALA A 49 -38.54 18.38 1.81
CA ALA A 49 -37.45 17.43 1.63
C ALA A 49 -37.04 17.32 0.15
N VAL A 50 -38.00 17.16 -0.77
CA VAL A 50 -37.77 17.14 -2.22
C VAL A 50 -37.12 18.45 -2.68
N SER A 51 -37.67 19.59 -2.25
CA SER A 51 -37.11 20.89 -2.62
C SER A 51 -35.70 21.10 -2.04
N LYS A 52 -35.43 20.59 -0.84
CA LYS A 52 -34.10 20.64 -0.24
C LYS A 52 -33.12 19.73 -0.98
N ALA A 53 -33.54 18.51 -1.36
CA ALA A 53 -32.71 17.59 -2.13
C ALA A 53 -32.31 18.19 -3.48
N GLN A 54 -33.26 18.85 -4.15
CA GLN A 54 -33.00 19.57 -5.40
C GLN A 54 -32.07 20.78 -5.20
N ARG A 55 -32.33 21.64 -4.20
CA ARG A 55 -31.53 22.85 -3.97
C ARG A 55 -30.12 22.56 -3.45
N ASP A 56 -29.99 21.71 -2.45
CA ASP A 56 -28.72 21.50 -1.74
C ASP A 56 -27.81 20.51 -2.48
N TYR A 57 -28.40 19.56 -3.23
CA TYR A 57 -27.68 18.42 -3.83
C TYR A 57 -27.93 18.23 -5.33
N GLY A 58 -28.83 18.99 -5.96
CA GLY A 58 -29.19 18.78 -7.37
C GLY A 58 -29.84 17.42 -7.63
N LEU A 59 -30.61 16.90 -6.66
CA LEU A 59 -31.30 15.62 -6.76
C LEU A 59 -32.77 15.81 -7.09
N LYS A 60 -33.20 15.30 -8.25
CA LYS A 60 -34.61 15.19 -8.62
C LYS A 60 -35.19 13.97 -7.92
N VAL A 61 -35.93 14.21 -6.85
CA VAL A 61 -36.66 13.18 -6.11
C VAL A 61 -38.11 13.16 -6.59
N ARG A 62 -38.58 12.00 -7.04
CA ARG A 62 -39.98 11.74 -7.40
C ARG A 62 -40.55 10.71 -6.43
N ILE A 63 -41.80 10.90 -6.03
CA ILE A 63 -42.55 9.99 -5.16
C ILE A 63 -43.95 9.96 -5.76
N ASN A 64 -44.44 8.78 -6.15
CA ASN A 64 -45.72 8.65 -6.84
C ASN A 64 -46.88 8.84 -5.85
N GLU A 65 -46.85 8.10 -4.74
CA GLU A 65 -47.85 8.21 -3.69
C GLU A 65 -47.18 8.20 -2.31
N TYR A 66 -47.79 8.90 -1.36
CA TYR A 66 -47.36 8.90 0.03
C TYR A 66 -48.53 9.17 0.96
N GLY A 67 -48.47 8.65 2.19
CA GLY A 67 -49.51 8.87 3.20
C GLY A 67 -49.21 8.15 4.50
N PHE A 68 -50.02 8.37 5.54
CA PHE A 68 -49.90 7.59 6.78
C PHE A 68 -50.66 6.26 6.72
N ARG A 69 -50.02 5.22 7.23
CA ARG A 69 -50.64 3.94 7.57
C ARG A 69 -50.71 3.84 9.10
N GLY A 70 -51.90 3.89 9.70
CA GLY A 70 -52.02 3.90 11.17
C GLY A 70 -51.53 5.22 11.80
N LEU A 71 -50.97 5.19 13.02
CA LEU A 71 -50.67 6.39 13.81
C LEU A 71 -49.30 7.05 13.51
N SER A 72 -48.27 6.25 13.26
CA SER A 72 -46.88 6.72 13.18
C SER A 72 -46.10 6.17 12.00
N THR A 73 -46.77 5.47 11.08
CA THR A 73 -46.12 4.85 9.93
C THR A 73 -46.44 5.63 8.67
N VAL A 74 -45.42 5.97 7.90
CA VAL A 74 -45.53 6.65 6.61
C VAL A 74 -45.22 5.65 5.50
N HIS A 75 -46.10 5.56 4.52
CA HIS A 75 -45.95 4.77 3.33
C HIS A 75 -45.55 5.68 2.16
N LEU A 76 -44.64 5.21 1.31
CA LEU A 76 -44.09 5.89 0.14
C LEU A 76 -44.01 4.87 -0.99
N SER A 77 -44.67 5.12 -2.12
CA SER A 77 -44.62 4.26 -3.30
C SER A 77 -43.96 4.97 -4.48
N GLY A 78 -43.23 4.20 -5.29
CA GLY A 78 -42.59 4.68 -6.51
C GLY A 78 -41.58 5.81 -6.27
N VAL A 79 -40.73 5.68 -5.25
CA VAL A 79 -39.68 6.66 -4.96
C VAL A 79 -38.55 6.52 -6.00
N SER A 80 -38.14 7.62 -6.62
CA SER A 80 -37.00 7.66 -7.54
C SER A 80 -36.12 8.86 -7.24
N VAL A 81 -34.81 8.63 -7.19
CA VAL A 81 -33.78 9.65 -6.98
C VAL A 81 -32.88 9.71 -8.20
N VAL A 82 -32.90 10.85 -8.90
CA VAL A 82 -32.13 11.07 -10.11
C VAL A 82 -31.29 12.34 -9.94
N PRO A 83 -29.95 12.24 -9.89
CA PRO A 83 -29.10 13.42 -9.92
C PRO A 83 -29.24 14.17 -11.25
N GLU A 84 -29.10 15.49 -11.23
CA GLU A 84 -29.21 16.30 -12.45
C GLU A 84 -28.21 15.85 -13.53
N ASN A 85 -28.74 15.62 -14.75
CA ASN A 85 -27.96 15.21 -15.93
C ASN A 85 -27.12 13.94 -15.70
N ARG A 86 -27.65 13.00 -14.90
CA ARG A 86 -27.05 11.70 -14.59
C ARG A 86 -28.11 10.61 -14.61
N ASP A 87 -27.64 9.36 -14.65
CA ASP A 87 -28.48 8.17 -14.54
C ASP A 87 -29.15 8.06 -13.16
N THR A 88 -30.29 7.36 -13.12
CA THR A 88 -31.05 7.11 -11.89
C THR A 88 -30.16 6.45 -10.84
N LEU A 89 -30.03 7.11 -9.69
CA LEU A 89 -29.21 6.63 -8.58
C LEU A 89 -29.95 5.57 -7.78
N SER A 90 -31.24 5.81 -7.51
CA SER A 90 -32.05 4.87 -6.74
C SER A 90 -33.50 4.87 -7.16
N SER A 91 -34.13 3.70 -7.09
CA SER A 91 -35.59 3.55 -7.19
C SER A 91 -36.08 2.57 -6.15
N ILE A 92 -37.23 2.86 -5.55
CA ILE A 92 -37.85 2.02 -4.52
C ILE A 92 -39.33 1.92 -4.86
N SER A 93 -39.82 0.68 -4.99
CA SER A 93 -41.21 0.42 -5.33
C SER A 93 -42.11 0.72 -4.13
N GLU A 94 -41.77 0.15 -2.97
CA GLU A 94 -42.51 0.35 -1.73
C GLU A 94 -41.55 0.60 -0.57
N LEU A 95 -41.81 1.67 0.18
CA LEU A 95 -41.06 2.06 1.37
C LEU A 95 -42.02 2.45 2.48
N THR A 96 -41.87 1.80 3.63
CA THR A 96 -42.64 2.09 4.84
C THR A 96 -41.67 2.51 5.94
N VAL A 97 -41.89 3.67 6.54
CA VAL A 97 -41.06 4.24 7.60
C VAL A 97 -41.92 4.52 8.82
N SER A 98 -41.64 3.83 9.91
CA SER A 98 -42.34 3.97 11.19
C SER A 98 -41.50 4.82 12.14
N VAL A 99 -42.15 5.69 12.93
CA VAL A 99 -41.49 6.51 13.96
C VAL A 99 -41.97 6.18 15.37
N LYS A 100 -41.06 6.30 16.35
CA LYS A 100 -41.37 6.14 17.78
C LYS A 100 -42.24 7.31 18.24
N LEU A 101 -43.45 7.03 18.75
CA LEU A 101 -44.43 8.04 19.16
C LEU A 101 -43.98 8.89 20.35
N PHE A 102 -43.35 8.28 21.36
CA PHE A 102 -43.01 8.99 22.60
C PHE A 102 -41.93 10.07 22.39
N PRO A 103 -40.80 9.83 21.69
CA PRO A 103 -39.85 10.90 21.33
C PRO A 103 -40.49 12.01 20.48
N LEU A 104 -41.44 11.66 19.60
CA LEU A 104 -42.12 12.60 18.72
C LEU A 104 -42.95 13.64 19.51
N LEU A 105 -43.56 13.26 20.63
CA LEU A 105 -44.29 14.16 21.52
C LEU A 105 -43.41 15.28 22.10
N PHE A 106 -42.10 15.04 22.21
CA PHE A 106 -41.11 16.01 22.67
C PHE A 106 -40.29 16.64 21.52
N GLY A 107 -40.73 16.47 20.27
CA GLY A 107 -40.09 17.05 19.08
C GLY A 107 -38.90 16.27 18.52
N ASN A 108 -38.58 15.09 19.05
CA ASN A 108 -37.48 14.25 18.59
C ASN A 108 -37.98 13.14 17.66
N VAL A 109 -37.66 13.22 16.36
CA VAL A 109 -38.03 12.17 15.40
C VAL A 109 -37.02 11.02 15.49
N LYS A 110 -37.47 9.85 15.95
CA LYS A 110 -36.69 8.60 15.93
C LYS A 110 -37.42 7.54 15.10
N LEU A 111 -36.71 6.90 14.19
CA LEU A 111 -37.25 5.76 13.43
C LEU A 111 -37.45 4.57 14.38
N SER A 112 -38.55 3.84 14.20
CA SER A 112 -38.76 2.54 14.84
C SER A 112 -38.43 1.41 13.88
N GLN A 113 -39.03 1.43 12.69
CA GLN A 113 -38.91 0.36 11.70
C GLN A 113 -38.84 0.95 10.29
N VAL A 114 -38.02 0.36 9.43
CA VAL A 114 -38.01 0.66 7.99
C VAL A 114 -38.23 -0.64 7.22
N ASN A 115 -39.29 -0.67 6.41
CA ASN A 115 -39.55 -1.78 5.50
C ASN A 115 -39.40 -1.30 4.06
N LEU A 116 -38.63 -2.02 3.27
CA LEU A 116 -38.39 -1.72 1.87
C LEU A 116 -38.62 -2.97 1.04
N ASP A 117 -39.44 -2.87 -0.01
CA ASP A 117 -39.62 -3.93 -1.01
C ASP A 117 -39.31 -3.41 -2.42
N LYS A 118 -38.53 -4.20 -3.15
CA LYS A 118 -38.09 -3.95 -4.53
C LYS A 118 -37.45 -2.57 -4.68
N GLY A 119 -36.22 -2.47 -4.21
CA GLY A 119 -35.38 -1.30 -4.41
C GLY A 119 -34.19 -1.57 -5.32
N SER A 120 -33.62 -0.49 -5.85
CA SER A 120 -32.32 -0.53 -6.47
C SER A 120 -31.51 0.71 -6.14
N PHE A 121 -30.20 0.52 -6.08
CA PHE A 121 -29.20 1.55 -6.03
C PHE A 121 -28.17 1.24 -7.11
N SER A 122 -27.99 2.16 -8.06
CA SER A 122 -27.09 1.99 -9.20
C SER A 122 -26.03 3.06 -9.19
N VAL A 123 -24.77 2.65 -9.19
CA VAL A 123 -23.63 3.55 -9.36
C VAL A 123 -23.10 3.35 -10.77
N VAL A 124 -23.14 4.40 -11.56
CA VAL A 124 -22.56 4.41 -12.90
C VAL A 124 -21.33 5.30 -12.87
N LEU A 125 -20.19 4.72 -13.26
CA LEU A 125 -18.97 5.45 -13.56
C LEU A 125 -18.79 5.43 -15.08
N LYS A 126 -18.64 6.61 -15.68
CA LYS A 126 -18.34 6.75 -17.10
C LYS A 126 -17.25 7.79 -17.24
N ASP A 127 -16.08 7.37 -17.72
CA ASP A 127 -14.88 8.20 -17.81
C ASP A 127 -14.48 8.81 -16.45
N SER A 128 -14.70 10.11 -16.26
CA SER A 128 -14.43 10.84 -15.00
C SER A 128 -15.71 11.30 -14.29
N VAL A 129 -16.86 10.79 -14.71
CA VAL A 129 -18.18 11.25 -14.28
C VAL A 129 -18.90 10.12 -13.57
N THR A 130 -19.45 10.39 -12.38
CA THR A 130 -20.34 9.46 -11.69
C THR A 130 -21.68 10.10 -11.34
N ASN A 131 -22.73 9.29 -11.26
CA ASN A 131 -23.99 9.69 -10.67
C ASN A 131 -23.91 9.94 -9.15
N LEU A 132 -22.73 9.74 -8.53
CA LEU A 132 -22.41 10.13 -7.15
C LEU A 132 -21.66 11.46 -7.01
N ASP A 133 -21.36 12.19 -8.10
CA ASP A 133 -20.54 13.41 -8.09
C ASP A 133 -21.09 14.49 -7.12
N PHE A 134 -22.39 14.49 -6.87
CA PHE A 134 -23.06 15.43 -5.98
C PHE A 134 -22.60 15.30 -4.51
N PHE A 135 -22.11 14.14 -4.07
CA PHE A 135 -21.53 13.97 -2.73
C PHE A 135 -20.21 14.71 -2.56
N LEU A 136 -19.45 14.92 -3.64
CA LEU A 136 -18.13 15.54 -3.62
C LEU A 136 -18.19 17.07 -3.80
N LYS A 137 -19.33 17.62 -4.28
CA LYS A 137 -19.53 19.07 -4.42
C LYS A 137 -19.90 19.68 -3.07
N ARG A 138 -19.03 20.55 -2.53
CA ARG A 138 -19.31 21.34 -1.31
C ARG A 138 -20.62 22.12 -1.44
N LYS A 139 -21.35 22.24 -0.33
CA LYS A 139 -22.55 23.10 -0.20
C LYS A 139 -22.26 24.51 -0.72
N LYS A 140 -23.14 25.05 -1.57
CA LYS A 140 -23.03 26.42 -2.12
C LYS A 140 -23.26 27.53 -1.07
N ASP A 141 -23.82 27.20 0.09
CA ASP A 141 -24.28 28.17 1.11
C ASP A 141 -23.41 28.28 2.38
N SER A 142 -22.23 27.65 2.44
CA SER A 142 -21.34 27.87 3.57
C SER A 142 -20.50 29.13 3.33
N THR A 143 -20.92 30.25 3.92
CA THR A 143 -20.10 31.45 4.20
C THR A 143 -18.98 31.19 5.22
N GLU A 144 -18.69 29.92 5.54
CA GLU A 144 -17.51 29.56 6.31
C GLU A 144 -16.26 29.75 5.44
N LYS A 145 -15.35 30.58 5.95
CA LYS A 145 -14.01 30.84 5.39
C LYS A 145 -13.38 29.55 4.86
N LYS A 146 -12.47 29.66 3.88
CA LYS A 146 -11.50 28.60 3.48
C LYS A 146 -10.60 28.20 4.68
N GLY A 147 -11.19 27.70 5.77
CA GLY A 147 -10.53 27.25 6.98
C GLY A 147 -9.98 25.85 6.78
N LYS A 148 -8.91 25.55 7.52
CA LYS A 148 -8.23 24.26 7.56
C LYS A 148 -9.25 23.12 7.65
N MET A 149 -9.05 22.08 6.85
CA MET A 149 -9.90 20.89 6.86
C MET A 149 -9.67 20.15 8.17
N ASP A 150 -10.66 20.14 9.06
CA ASP A 150 -10.65 19.34 10.29
C ASP A 150 -11.10 17.91 9.98
N LEU A 151 -10.12 17.01 9.89
CA LEU A 151 -10.34 15.59 9.58
C LEU A 151 -11.13 14.88 10.70
N SER A 152 -10.97 15.30 11.95
CA SER A 152 -11.68 14.70 13.10
C SER A 152 -13.18 14.91 12.97
N SER A 153 -13.60 16.14 12.67
CA SER A 153 -14.99 16.49 12.37
C SER A 153 -15.52 15.77 11.14
N LEU A 154 -14.72 15.62 10.09
CA LEU A 154 -15.10 14.88 8.90
C LEU A 154 -15.36 13.40 9.22
N ALA A 155 -14.46 12.73 9.95
CA ALA A 155 -14.58 11.33 10.33
C ALA A 155 -15.81 11.09 11.23
N SER A 156 -15.99 11.93 12.25
CA SER A 156 -17.16 11.90 13.13
C SER A 156 -18.45 12.06 12.34
N ASN A 157 -18.52 13.08 11.47
CA ASN A 157 -19.71 13.34 10.66
C ASN A 157 -20.01 12.19 9.69
N LEU A 158 -19.00 11.59 9.06
CA LEU A 158 -19.19 10.46 8.16
C LEU A 158 -19.75 9.24 8.91
N LEU A 159 -19.14 8.88 10.04
CA LEU A 159 -19.60 7.77 10.87
C LEU A 159 -21.02 8.04 11.38
N ASN A 160 -21.30 9.28 11.80
CA ASN A 160 -22.61 9.72 12.26
C ASN A 160 -23.67 9.63 11.16
N GLN A 161 -23.32 9.94 9.92
CA GLN A 161 -24.25 9.92 8.80
C GLN A 161 -24.57 8.52 8.28
N VAL A 162 -23.63 7.58 8.40
CA VAL A 162 -23.81 6.21 7.90
C VAL A 162 -24.43 5.32 8.95
N LEU A 163 -23.80 5.19 10.12
CA LEU A 163 -24.23 4.20 11.13
C LEU A 163 -25.54 4.58 11.81
N TYR A 164 -25.69 5.84 12.26
CA TYR A 164 -26.83 6.24 13.10
C TYR A 164 -28.14 6.40 12.33
N LYS A 165 -28.11 6.27 11.00
CA LYS A 165 -29.32 6.27 10.17
C LYS A 165 -29.90 4.88 9.96
N ILE A 166 -29.18 3.82 10.32
CA ILE A 166 -29.70 2.47 10.28
C ILE A 166 -30.67 2.33 11.47
N PRO A 167 -31.94 1.96 11.26
CA PRO A 167 -32.90 1.77 12.34
C PRO A 167 -32.58 0.53 13.18
N ASP A 168 -33.17 0.46 14.38
CA ASP A 168 -33.05 -0.73 15.25
C ASP A 168 -33.77 -1.94 14.62
N ASP A 169 -34.87 -1.70 13.89
CA ASP A 169 -35.63 -2.72 13.16
C ASP A 169 -35.70 -2.40 11.66
N MET A 170 -35.42 -3.39 10.81
CA MET A 170 -35.44 -3.23 9.35
C MET A 170 -35.89 -4.52 8.66
N ASP A 171 -36.72 -4.43 7.62
CA ASP A 171 -37.00 -5.55 6.70
C ASP A 171 -36.81 -5.06 5.26
N LEU A 172 -35.79 -5.58 4.60
CA LEU A 172 -35.39 -5.18 3.25
C LEU A 172 -35.46 -6.40 2.33
N ARG A 173 -36.26 -6.30 1.26
CA ARG A 173 -36.51 -7.39 0.31
C ARG A 173 -36.22 -6.94 -1.10
N ASN A 174 -35.57 -7.83 -1.86
CA ASN A 174 -35.26 -7.64 -3.28
C ASN A 174 -34.58 -6.29 -3.58
N PHE A 175 -33.56 -5.95 -2.80
CA PHE A 175 -32.80 -4.72 -3.01
C PHE A 175 -31.57 -5.01 -3.87
N ARG A 176 -31.52 -4.42 -5.07
CA ARG A 176 -30.39 -4.58 -5.98
C ARG A 176 -29.41 -3.43 -5.85
N PHE A 177 -28.19 -3.71 -5.45
CA PHE A 177 -27.07 -2.80 -5.62
C PHE A 177 -26.32 -3.17 -6.90
N SER A 178 -26.15 -2.22 -7.81
CA SER A 178 -25.37 -2.41 -9.02
C SER A 178 -24.31 -1.32 -9.13
N LEU A 179 -23.10 -1.71 -9.54
CA LEU A 179 -22.04 -0.80 -9.89
C LEU A 179 -21.53 -1.17 -11.28
N ASN A 180 -21.57 -0.21 -12.20
CA ASN A 180 -21.08 -0.37 -13.56
C ASN A 180 -20.02 0.69 -13.82
N ASP A 181 -18.79 0.26 -14.13
CA ASP A 181 -17.70 1.17 -14.46
C ASP A 181 -17.52 1.45 -15.95
N ASN A 182 -18.36 0.85 -16.81
CA ASN A 182 -18.31 0.95 -18.27
C ASN A 182 -16.93 0.68 -18.90
N ASP A 183 -16.00 0.05 -18.17
CA ASP A 183 -14.62 -0.19 -18.63
C ASP A 183 -14.27 -1.67 -18.52
N THR A 184 -14.29 -2.23 -17.30
CA THR A 184 -13.67 -3.55 -17.04
C THR A 184 -14.55 -4.55 -16.31
N ALA A 185 -15.53 -4.11 -15.51
CA ALA A 185 -16.41 -5.04 -14.79
C ALA A 185 -17.67 -4.37 -14.23
N SER A 186 -18.76 -5.12 -14.18
CA SER A 186 -19.96 -4.78 -13.40
C SER A 186 -20.03 -5.62 -12.14
N LEU A 187 -20.49 -5.01 -11.04
CA LEU A 187 -20.78 -5.68 -9.78
C LEU A 187 -22.28 -5.59 -9.54
N ASP A 188 -22.94 -6.73 -9.33
CA ASP A 188 -24.37 -6.79 -9.01
C ASP A 188 -24.59 -7.60 -7.74
N PHE A 189 -25.22 -6.99 -6.74
CA PHE A 189 -25.62 -7.63 -5.50
C PHE A 189 -27.13 -7.53 -5.38
N LEU A 190 -27.81 -8.66 -5.29
CA LEU A 190 -29.23 -8.72 -4.96
C LEU A 190 -29.38 -9.19 -3.53
N VAL A 191 -29.69 -8.26 -2.64
CA VAL A 191 -30.12 -8.59 -1.28
C VAL A 191 -31.53 -9.14 -1.36
N SER A 192 -31.66 -10.47 -1.32
CA SER A 192 -32.94 -11.17 -1.44
C SER A 192 -33.83 -10.87 -0.22
N ARG A 193 -33.23 -10.96 0.97
CA ARG A 193 -33.82 -10.57 2.25
C ARG A 193 -32.70 -10.11 3.18
N ALA A 194 -32.93 -9.01 3.89
CA ALA A 194 -32.14 -8.61 5.04
C ALA A 194 -33.08 -8.12 6.13
N THR A 195 -32.95 -8.66 7.33
CA THR A 195 -33.74 -8.29 8.49
C THR A 195 -32.82 -7.84 9.62
N ILE A 196 -33.26 -6.82 10.34
CA ILE A 196 -32.72 -6.45 11.64
C ILE A 196 -33.91 -6.52 12.60
N ASP A 197 -33.83 -7.36 13.62
CA ASP A 197 -34.86 -7.54 14.66
C ASP A 197 -34.21 -7.35 16.02
N ASP A 198 -34.56 -6.27 16.74
CA ASP A 198 -33.89 -5.85 17.99
C ASP A 198 -32.36 -5.79 17.87
N GLY A 199 -31.88 -5.40 16.68
CA GLY A 199 -30.46 -5.32 16.36
C GLY A 199 -29.82 -6.63 15.89
N ASP A 200 -30.51 -7.76 15.86
CA ASP A 200 -29.97 -8.99 15.26
C ASP A 200 -30.13 -8.93 13.74
N LEU A 201 -28.99 -8.86 13.04
CA LEU A 201 -28.90 -8.80 11.59
C LEU A 201 -28.84 -10.20 11.00
N GLU A 202 -29.69 -10.47 10.02
CA GLU A 202 -29.57 -11.59 9.08
C GLU A 202 -29.79 -11.09 7.66
N SER A 203 -28.99 -11.56 6.70
CA SER A 203 -29.08 -11.13 5.31
C SER A 203 -28.58 -12.20 4.35
N THR A 204 -29.28 -12.38 3.24
CA THR A 204 -28.89 -13.25 2.13
C THR A 204 -28.71 -12.42 0.86
N ILE A 205 -27.49 -12.43 0.34
CA ILE A 205 -27.03 -11.58 -0.75
C ILE A 205 -26.59 -12.48 -1.91
N LEU A 206 -27.27 -12.36 -3.03
CA LEU A 206 -26.92 -13.04 -4.29
C LEU A 206 -25.93 -12.17 -5.06
N VAL A 207 -24.79 -12.72 -5.45
CA VAL A 207 -23.70 -11.98 -6.12
C VAL A 207 -23.62 -12.36 -7.59
N ASN A 208 -23.63 -11.33 -8.46
CA ASN A 208 -23.56 -11.42 -9.92
C ASN A 208 -24.54 -12.47 -10.48
N GLY A 209 -25.83 -12.29 -10.17
CA GLY A 209 -26.85 -13.31 -10.41
C GLY A 209 -26.78 -14.40 -9.33
N ASN A 210 -26.42 -15.64 -9.69
CA ASN A 210 -26.30 -16.79 -8.79
C ASN A 210 -24.87 -17.37 -8.74
N ALA A 211 -23.85 -16.57 -9.05
CA ALA A 211 -22.46 -17.05 -9.04
C ALA A 211 -22.01 -17.47 -7.62
N ALA A 212 -22.48 -16.73 -6.61
CA ALA A 212 -22.30 -17.03 -5.19
C ALA A 212 -23.49 -16.50 -4.38
N THR A 213 -23.83 -17.23 -3.31
CA THR A 213 -24.77 -16.77 -2.27
C THR A 213 -23.97 -16.43 -1.03
N TRP A 214 -24.04 -15.18 -0.61
CA TRP A 214 -23.41 -14.71 0.63
C TRP A 214 -24.46 -14.55 1.71
N HIS A 215 -24.00 -14.77 2.94
CA HIS A 215 -24.76 -14.47 4.14
C HIS A 215 -24.02 -13.44 4.95
N ALA A 216 -24.77 -12.51 5.52
CA ALA A 216 -24.27 -11.61 6.54
C ALA A 216 -25.13 -11.76 7.79
N ASN A 217 -24.49 -12.01 8.93
CA ASN A 217 -25.18 -12.13 10.21
C ASN A 217 -24.40 -11.45 11.33
N GLY A 218 -25.10 -11.15 12.42
CA GLY A 218 -24.48 -10.64 13.65
C GLY A 218 -25.35 -9.61 14.35
N ALA A 219 -24.74 -8.76 15.17
CA ALA A 219 -25.45 -7.77 15.98
C ALA A 219 -25.12 -6.35 15.51
N LEU A 220 -26.16 -5.58 15.21
CA LEU A 220 -26.10 -4.18 14.85
C LEU A 220 -26.87 -3.37 15.90
N HIS A 221 -26.18 -2.52 16.66
CA HIS A 221 -26.81 -1.63 17.63
C HIS A 221 -26.41 -0.18 17.33
N PRO A 222 -26.98 0.43 16.27
CA PRO A 222 -26.58 1.74 15.77
C PRO A 222 -26.63 2.83 16.84
N GLY A 223 -27.68 2.83 17.68
CA GLY A 223 -27.84 3.78 18.77
C GLY A 223 -26.76 3.72 19.86
N ARG A 224 -26.04 2.59 19.97
CA ARG A 224 -24.95 2.37 20.93
C ARG A 224 -23.56 2.43 20.27
N LYS A 225 -23.48 2.73 18.97
CA LYS A 225 -22.23 2.72 18.17
C LYS A 225 -21.52 1.38 18.17
N LYS A 226 -22.27 0.29 18.27
CA LYS A 226 -21.73 -1.07 18.26
C LYS A 226 -22.24 -1.82 17.05
N LEU A 227 -21.34 -2.49 16.37
CA LEU A 227 -21.69 -3.46 15.33
C LEU A 227 -20.74 -4.64 15.40
N ASN A 228 -21.23 -5.81 15.06
CA ASN A 228 -20.45 -7.03 14.89
C ASN A 228 -21.11 -7.81 13.77
N ILE A 229 -20.50 -7.80 12.59
CA ILE A 229 -21.05 -8.40 11.38
C ILE A 229 -20.05 -9.41 10.84
N MET A 230 -20.50 -10.62 10.59
CA MET A 230 -19.77 -11.66 9.89
C MET A 230 -20.37 -11.87 8.50
N VAL A 231 -19.51 -12.00 7.49
CA VAL A 231 -19.89 -12.29 6.10
C VAL A 231 -19.19 -13.57 5.66
N PHE A 232 -19.94 -14.47 5.02
CA PHE A 232 -19.46 -15.74 4.49
C PHE A 232 -20.26 -16.17 3.24
N ALA A 233 -19.77 -17.16 2.49
CA ALA A 233 -20.44 -17.68 1.30
C ALA A 233 -20.84 -19.16 1.46
N GLU A 234 -21.92 -19.57 0.82
CA GLU A 234 -22.36 -20.98 0.80
C GLU A 234 -21.50 -21.85 -0.11
N GLY A 235 -20.90 -22.91 0.45
CA GLY A 235 -20.23 -23.97 -0.32
C GLY A 235 -19.02 -23.54 -1.15
N ARG A 236 -18.60 -22.27 -1.08
CA ARG A 236 -17.50 -21.66 -1.83
C ARG A 236 -16.87 -20.53 -1.01
N LYS A 237 -15.74 -20.00 -1.47
CA LYS A 237 -15.13 -18.79 -0.91
C LYS A 237 -15.90 -17.54 -1.34
N VAL A 238 -15.88 -16.51 -0.50
CA VAL A 238 -16.28 -15.16 -0.86
C VAL A 238 -15.22 -14.62 -1.83
N GLU A 239 -15.61 -14.29 -3.05
CA GLU A 239 -14.73 -13.69 -4.07
C GLU A 239 -15.26 -12.33 -4.51
N LEU A 240 -14.37 -11.39 -4.83
CA LEU A 240 -14.77 -10.06 -5.33
C LEU A 240 -14.28 -9.86 -6.78
N PRO A 241 -14.94 -10.45 -7.80
CA PRO A 241 -14.48 -10.40 -9.19
C PRO A 241 -14.21 -8.99 -9.72
N TYR A 242 -15.05 -8.02 -9.35
CA TYR A 242 -14.84 -6.62 -9.72
C TYR A 242 -13.50 -6.07 -9.20
N LEU A 243 -13.18 -6.31 -7.93
CA LEU A 243 -11.89 -5.92 -7.36
C LEU A 243 -10.75 -6.71 -7.99
N ASN A 244 -10.96 -7.97 -8.36
CA ASN A 244 -9.95 -8.79 -9.00
C ASN A 244 -9.51 -8.21 -10.35
N ASN A 245 -10.47 -7.82 -11.19
CA ASN A 245 -10.19 -7.22 -12.50
C ASN A 245 -9.57 -5.83 -12.36
N LYS A 246 -10.05 -5.03 -11.41
CA LYS A 246 -9.60 -3.66 -11.21
C LYS A 246 -8.21 -3.57 -10.59
N LEU A 247 -7.93 -4.42 -9.60
CA LEU A 247 -6.67 -4.44 -8.86
C LEU A 247 -5.63 -5.39 -9.47
N ASN A 248 -6.00 -6.11 -10.54
CA ASN A 248 -5.26 -7.24 -11.08
C ASN A 248 -4.83 -8.21 -9.98
N ALA A 249 -5.67 -8.42 -8.97
CA ALA A 249 -5.34 -9.18 -7.77
C ALA A 249 -6.51 -10.04 -7.33
N ARG A 250 -6.38 -11.37 -7.33
CA ARG A 250 -7.46 -12.25 -6.86
C ARG A 250 -7.50 -12.27 -5.34
N ILE A 251 -8.60 -11.82 -4.75
CA ILE A 251 -8.83 -11.86 -3.30
C ILE A 251 -10.04 -12.74 -3.00
N SER A 252 -9.86 -13.70 -2.10
CA SER A 252 -10.96 -14.52 -1.59
C SER A 252 -10.78 -14.93 -0.13
N PHE A 253 -11.84 -15.27 0.58
CA PHE A 253 -11.80 -15.71 1.97
C PHE A 253 -13.02 -16.56 2.32
N ASP A 254 -12.95 -17.33 3.41
CA ASP A 254 -14.09 -18.15 3.87
C ASP A 254 -15.06 -17.29 4.67
N THR A 255 -14.52 -16.53 5.64
CA THR A 255 -15.30 -15.62 6.49
C THR A 255 -14.52 -14.34 6.74
N VAL A 256 -15.22 -13.21 6.76
CA VAL A 256 -14.70 -11.94 7.29
C VAL A 256 -15.65 -11.44 8.38
N GLN A 257 -15.08 -10.99 9.49
CA GLN A 257 -15.83 -10.42 10.60
C GLN A 257 -15.33 -9.01 10.86
N THR A 258 -16.26 -8.08 11.08
CA THR A 258 -15.99 -6.68 11.41
C THR A 258 -16.76 -6.30 12.66
N GLU A 259 -16.06 -5.74 13.62
CA GLU A 259 -16.60 -5.28 14.89
C GLU A 259 -16.23 -3.80 15.10
N LEU A 260 -17.22 -2.96 15.41
CA LEU A 260 -17.02 -1.63 15.97
C LEU A 260 -17.34 -1.71 17.46
N LYS A 261 -16.34 -1.45 18.30
CA LYS A 261 -16.46 -1.52 19.77
C LYS A 261 -16.89 -0.17 20.34
N ASP A 262 -16.25 0.91 19.88
CA ASP A 262 -16.55 2.27 20.30
C ASP A 262 -16.10 3.29 19.24
N ALA A 263 -16.73 4.47 19.25
CA ALA A 263 -16.31 5.62 18.46
C ALA A 263 -16.73 6.95 19.11
N GLY A 264 -15.77 7.84 19.35
CA GLY A 264 -16.05 9.10 20.05
C GLY A 264 -14.89 10.06 20.10
N TYR A 265 -15.16 11.27 20.58
CA TYR A 265 -14.12 12.26 20.82
C TYR A 265 -13.42 12.02 22.15
N SER A 266 -12.09 12.11 22.14
CA SER A 266 -11.25 12.09 23.35
C SER A 266 -10.00 12.92 23.10
N GLY A 267 -9.73 13.89 23.97
CA GLY A 267 -8.51 14.71 23.89
C GLY A 267 -8.36 15.55 22.61
N GLY A 268 -9.47 15.96 21.97
CA GLY A 268 -9.45 16.71 20.70
C GLY A 268 -9.32 15.84 19.44
N GLU A 269 -9.22 14.51 19.60
CA GLU A 269 -9.19 13.55 18.51
C GLU A 269 -10.51 12.78 18.43
N PHE A 270 -10.88 12.36 17.22
CA PHE A 270 -11.92 11.35 17.02
C PHE A 270 -11.28 9.96 17.00
N LYS A 271 -11.65 9.12 17.97
CA LYS A 271 -11.11 7.76 18.14
C LYS A 271 -12.15 6.71 17.75
N ILE A 272 -11.68 5.65 17.10
CA ILE A 272 -12.49 4.53 16.62
C ILE A 272 -11.79 3.24 17.04
N SER A 273 -12.45 2.45 17.87
CA SER A 273 -11.98 1.14 18.32
C SER A 273 -12.76 0.04 17.62
N GLY A 274 -12.06 -0.92 17.03
CA GLY A 274 -12.69 -2.02 16.31
C GLY A 274 -11.84 -3.28 16.26
N SER A 275 -12.46 -4.37 15.78
CA SER A 275 -11.74 -5.60 15.45
C SER A 275 -12.17 -6.13 14.08
N TRP A 276 -11.21 -6.69 13.35
CA TRP A 276 -11.43 -7.30 12.05
C TRP A 276 -10.79 -8.68 12.06
N ALA A 277 -11.51 -9.71 11.66
CA ALA A 277 -10.97 -11.07 11.56
C ALA A 277 -11.27 -11.66 10.19
N VAL A 278 -10.34 -12.46 9.67
CA VAL A 278 -10.49 -13.14 8.39
C VAL A 278 -9.98 -14.56 8.48
N LYS A 279 -10.70 -15.49 7.85
CA LYS A 279 -10.31 -16.90 7.73
C LYS A 279 -10.04 -17.27 6.28
N ASN A 280 -8.97 -18.03 6.08
CA ASN A 280 -8.51 -18.55 4.79
C ASN A 280 -8.42 -17.48 3.68
N LEU A 281 -7.89 -16.31 4.04
CA LEU A 281 -7.64 -15.23 3.09
C LEU A 281 -6.62 -15.70 2.05
N LEU A 282 -7.04 -15.71 0.79
CA LEU A 282 -6.20 -15.95 -0.37
C LEU A 282 -6.00 -14.63 -1.11
N ILE A 283 -4.74 -14.31 -1.39
CA ILE A 283 -4.33 -13.16 -2.20
C ILE A 283 -3.44 -13.68 -3.32
N ASN A 284 -3.85 -13.51 -4.57
CA ASN A 284 -2.99 -13.68 -5.73
C ASN A 284 -2.67 -12.31 -6.29
N GLN A 285 -1.42 -11.88 -6.18
CA GLN A 285 -0.96 -10.67 -6.84
C GLN A 285 0.52 -10.80 -7.21
N GLN A 286 0.83 -10.79 -8.52
CA GLN A 286 2.14 -11.12 -9.07
C GLN A 286 3.27 -10.20 -8.55
N ARG A 287 2.94 -8.94 -8.20
CA ARG A 287 3.92 -8.00 -7.61
C ARG A 287 4.25 -8.31 -6.15
N ILE A 288 3.32 -8.96 -5.43
CA ILE A 288 3.49 -9.31 -4.01
C ILE A 288 4.18 -10.67 -3.89
N ALA A 289 3.65 -11.70 -4.56
CA ALA A 289 4.21 -13.05 -4.60
C ALA A 289 3.90 -13.71 -5.95
N SER A 290 4.71 -14.71 -6.33
CA SER A 290 4.49 -15.44 -7.58
C SER A 290 3.48 -16.56 -7.46
N ASN A 291 3.21 -17.02 -6.23
CA ASN A 291 2.21 -18.02 -5.91
C ASN A 291 1.06 -17.40 -5.11
N ASP A 292 -0.04 -18.15 -4.97
CA ASP A 292 -1.14 -17.77 -4.09
C ASP A 292 -0.64 -17.61 -2.65
N ILE A 293 -0.91 -16.45 -2.06
CA ILE A 293 -0.64 -16.17 -0.65
C ILE A 293 -1.86 -16.61 0.14
N ILE A 294 -1.68 -17.52 1.09
CA ILE A 294 -2.77 -18.01 1.95
C ILE A 294 -2.47 -17.66 3.40
N VAL A 295 -3.39 -16.92 4.02
CA VAL A 295 -3.40 -16.57 5.44
C VAL A 295 -4.55 -17.32 6.11
N PRO A 296 -4.27 -18.40 6.86
CA PRO A 296 -5.33 -19.25 7.42
C PRO A 296 -6.23 -18.52 8.42
N ASN A 297 -5.63 -17.75 9.33
CA ASN A 297 -6.35 -16.96 10.32
C ASN A 297 -5.57 -15.69 10.58
N ALA A 298 -6.24 -14.54 10.46
CA ALA A 298 -5.70 -13.26 10.87
C ALA A 298 -6.76 -12.43 11.59
N ARG A 299 -6.32 -11.66 12.58
CA ARG A 299 -7.16 -10.72 13.33
C ARG A 299 -6.40 -9.41 13.52
N LEU A 300 -7.08 -8.30 13.37
CA LEU A 300 -6.59 -6.96 13.69
C LEU A 300 -7.53 -6.39 14.75
N ASP A 301 -7.02 -6.14 15.95
CA ASP A 301 -7.64 -5.22 16.90
C ASP A 301 -7.01 -3.84 16.67
N ALA A 302 -7.81 -2.85 16.30
CA ALA A 302 -7.30 -1.56 15.84
C ALA A 302 -7.91 -0.40 16.63
N GLU A 303 -7.03 0.51 17.04
CA GLU A 303 -7.36 1.78 17.69
C GLU A 303 -6.97 2.90 16.73
N VAL A 304 -7.94 3.41 15.99
CA VAL A 304 -7.73 4.44 14.98
C VAL A 304 -7.99 5.80 15.61
N PHE A 305 -7.12 6.77 15.31
CA PHE A 305 -7.28 8.16 15.75
C PHE A 305 -7.26 9.11 14.55
N VAL A 306 -8.08 10.15 14.62
CA VAL A 306 -8.18 11.21 13.61
C VAL A 306 -8.16 12.55 14.31
N GLY A 307 -7.08 13.31 14.09
CA GLY A 307 -6.91 14.68 14.58
C GLY A 307 -7.36 15.73 13.56
N GLU A 308 -6.99 17.00 13.76
CA GLU A 308 -7.36 18.08 12.84
C GLU A 308 -6.76 17.85 11.43
N ASN A 309 -5.48 17.48 11.35
CA ASN A 309 -4.73 17.36 10.10
C ASN A 309 -3.87 16.10 10.01
N TYR A 310 -4.09 15.14 10.90
CA TYR A 310 -3.42 13.85 10.90
C TYR A 310 -4.42 12.73 11.18
N LEU A 311 -4.06 11.53 10.80
CA LEU A 311 -4.79 10.31 11.13
C LEU A 311 -3.81 9.15 11.27
N GLY A 312 -4.21 8.15 12.03
CA GLY A 312 -3.31 7.07 12.33
C GLY A 312 -3.94 5.87 13.03
N LEU A 313 -3.08 4.90 13.27
CA LEU A 313 -3.32 3.68 14.01
C LEU A 313 -2.44 3.73 15.26
N ASP A 314 -3.05 3.66 16.44
CA ASP A 314 -2.34 3.73 17.73
C ASP A 314 -1.56 2.44 18.00
N SER A 315 -0.49 2.55 18.77
CA SER A 315 0.33 1.43 19.25
C SER A 315 -0.41 0.39 20.10
N ALA A 316 -1.56 0.74 20.66
CA ALA A 316 -2.46 -0.21 21.32
C ALA A 316 -3.08 -1.23 20.34
N SER A 317 -3.03 -0.95 19.04
CA SER A 317 -3.48 -1.87 18.00
C SER A 317 -2.61 -3.12 17.96
N THR A 318 -3.21 -4.26 17.63
CA THR A 318 -2.52 -5.56 17.55
C THR A 318 -2.99 -6.34 16.33
N ILE A 319 -2.03 -6.79 15.52
CA ILE A 319 -2.25 -7.74 14.44
C ILE A 319 -1.84 -9.12 14.94
N TYR A 320 -2.75 -10.07 14.82
CA TYR A 320 -2.54 -11.49 15.08
C TYR A 320 -2.55 -12.25 13.76
N VAL A 321 -1.55 -13.11 13.56
CA VAL A 321 -1.54 -14.10 12.49
C VAL A 321 -1.24 -15.44 13.15
N ASP A 322 -2.22 -16.33 13.16
CA ASP A 322 -2.20 -17.54 13.99
C ASP A 322 -1.82 -17.23 15.46
N LYS A 323 -0.66 -17.71 15.94
CA LYS A 323 -0.17 -17.47 17.31
C LYS A 323 0.82 -16.31 17.44
N ALA A 324 1.22 -15.69 16.33
CA ALA A 324 2.15 -14.57 16.34
C ALA A 324 1.37 -13.24 16.40
N SER A 325 1.93 -12.25 17.09
CA SER A 325 1.36 -10.92 17.20
C SER A 325 2.38 -9.82 16.93
N LEU A 326 1.89 -8.66 16.48
CA LEU A 326 2.67 -7.43 16.37
C LEU A 326 1.80 -6.19 16.61
N HIS A 327 2.40 -5.13 17.12
CA HIS A 327 1.80 -3.86 17.51
C HIS A 327 2.28 -2.77 16.55
N PRO A 328 1.48 -2.43 15.53
CA PRO A 328 1.79 -1.34 14.62
C PRO A 328 1.33 -0.01 15.20
N PHE A 329 2.13 1.03 14.99
CA PHE A 329 1.73 2.42 15.09
C PHE A 329 1.98 3.08 13.73
N LEU A 330 0.99 3.78 13.21
CA LEU A 330 1.06 4.49 11.94
C LEU A 330 0.48 5.88 12.15
N GLN A 331 1.17 6.91 11.68
CA GLN A 331 0.61 8.26 11.65
C GLN A 331 0.95 8.92 10.32
N TYR A 332 -0.06 9.50 9.70
CA TYR A 332 0.06 10.30 8.51
C TYR A 332 -0.43 11.72 8.78
N THR A 333 0.49 12.67 8.79
CA THR A 333 0.20 14.10 8.95
C THR A 333 0.16 14.75 7.59
N LEU A 334 -0.85 15.57 7.30
CA LEU A 334 -1.06 16.19 5.99
C LEU A 334 -0.49 17.61 5.90
N THR A 335 -0.62 18.41 6.97
CA THR A 335 -0.23 19.83 7.00
C THR A 335 0.59 20.15 8.26
N PRO A 336 1.48 21.17 8.26
CA PRO A 336 1.88 22.00 7.12
C PRO A 336 2.63 21.22 6.03
N ASN A 337 3.32 20.14 6.41
CA ASN A 337 4.03 19.25 5.50
C ASN A 337 3.55 17.80 5.70
N LYS A 338 3.79 16.96 4.70
CA LYS A 338 3.46 15.54 4.82
C LYS A 338 4.49 14.87 5.71
N VAL A 339 4.04 14.18 6.75
CA VAL A 339 4.91 13.38 7.63
C VAL A 339 4.38 11.96 7.66
N TYR A 340 5.28 11.00 7.45
CA TYR A 340 5.01 9.57 7.56
C TYR A 340 5.75 9.03 8.78
N GLU A 341 5.02 8.58 9.77
CA GLU A 341 5.57 7.89 10.93
C GLU A 341 5.03 6.46 11.00
N MET A 342 5.94 5.51 11.20
CA MET A 342 5.61 4.10 11.34
C MET A 342 6.51 3.49 12.41
N LYS A 343 5.90 2.81 13.36
CA LYS A 343 6.60 1.95 14.32
C LYS A 343 5.95 0.58 14.30
N VAL A 344 6.75 -0.47 14.32
CA VAL A 344 6.25 -1.84 14.41
C VAL A 344 7.01 -2.53 15.52
N ARG A 345 6.29 -3.05 16.50
CA ARG A 345 6.87 -3.78 17.64
C ARG A 345 6.25 -5.15 17.73
N ALA A 346 7.07 -6.18 17.80
CA ALA A 346 6.63 -7.51 18.19
C ALA A 346 7.42 -7.85 19.46
N GLU A 347 6.71 -8.05 20.57
CA GLU A 347 7.32 -8.45 21.83
C GLU A 347 8.02 -9.81 21.69
N GLU A 348 8.78 -10.20 22.72
CA GLU A 348 9.51 -11.46 22.71
C GLU A 348 8.54 -12.66 22.64
N GLN A 349 8.55 -13.35 21.50
CA GLN A 349 7.63 -14.44 21.17
C GLN A 349 8.37 -15.70 20.74
N ASP A 350 7.72 -16.86 20.88
CA ASP A 350 8.27 -18.13 20.41
C ASP A 350 8.61 -18.06 18.92
N ALA A 351 9.86 -18.40 18.58
CA ALA A 351 10.35 -18.27 17.22
C ALA A 351 9.61 -19.20 16.25
N GLN A 352 9.27 -20.43 16.70
CA GLN A 352 8.58 -21.39 15.85
C GLN A 352 7.16 -20.92 15.53
N ALA A 353 6.46 -20.31 16.48
CA ALA A 353 5.15 -19.70 16.29
C ALA A 353 5.19 -18.59 15.22
N ILE A 354 6.22 -17.73 15.24
CA ILE A 354 6.41 -16.69 14.21
C ILE A 354 6.60 -17.30 12.82
N PHE A 355 7.49 -18.30 12.68
CA PHE A 355 7.72 -18.94 11.38
C PHE A 355 6.51 -19.73 10.87
N ASN A 356 5.70 -20.32 11.76
CA ASN A 356 4.45 -20.99 11.40
C ASN A 356 3.36 -20.00 10.97
N ALA A 357 3.36 -18.79 11.52
CA ALA A 357 2.42 -17.73 11.18
C ALA A 357 2.73 -17.05 9.83
N LEU A 358 3.89 -17.31 9.24
CA LEU A 358 4.22 -16.76 7.93
C LEU A 358 3.25 -17.28 6.86
N PRO A 359 2.64 -16.40 6.02
CA PRO A 359 1.70 -16.82 4.99
C PRO A 359 2.28 -17.86 4.03
N VAL A 360 1.47 -18.88 3.73
CA VAL A 360 1.83 -19.91 2.75
C VAL A 360 1.93 -19.26 1.37
N GLY A 361 2.95 -19.62 0.60
CA GLY A 361 3.20 -19.06 -0.75
C GLY A 361 4.11 -17.83 -0.78
N MET A 362 4.48 -17.24 0.37
CA MET A 362 5.42 -16.11 0.42
C MET A 362 6.88 -16.50 0.65
N PHE A 363 7.16 -17.53 1.46
CA PHE A 363 8.51 -17.88 1.93
C PHE A 363 8.87 -19.33 1.63
N GLU A 364 8.95 -19.66 0.34
CA GLU A 364 9.07 -21.05 -0.10
C GLU A 364 10.35 -21.73 0.36
N SER A 365 11.47 -21.01 0.36
CA SER A 365 12.79 -21.51 0.74
C SER A 365 12.85 -21.87 2.21
N LEU A 366 12.10 -21.13 3.04
CA LEU A 366 11.97 -21.32 4.48
C LEU A 366 10.87 -22.32 4.87
N GLY A 367 10.06 -22.79 3.92
CA GLY A 367 8.98 -23.75 4.20
C GLY A 367 9.50 -25.01 4.90
N GLY A 368 8.92 -25.35 6.05
CA GLY A 368 9.31 -26.51 6.86
C GLY A 368 10.48 -26.29 7.83
N LEU A 369 11.03 -25.07 7.92
CA LEU A 369 12.07 -24.71 8.89
C LEU A 369 11.59 -24.99 10.32
N LYS A 370 12.43 -25.67 11.11
CA LYS A 370 12.22 -25.86 12.55
C LYS A 370 13.26 -25.11 13.35
N VAL A 371 12.79 -24.34 14.32
CA VAL A 371 13.61 -23.47 15.18
C VAL A 371 13.18 -23.59 16.63
N SER A 372 14.05 -23.17 17.55
CA SER A 372 13.75 -22.99 18.97
C SER A 372 14.18 -21.61 19.43
N GLY A 373 13.74 -21.22 20.62
CA GLY A 373 14.06 -19.93 21.23
C GLY A 373 13.00 -18.89 20.91
N LYS A 374 13.33 -17.62 21.10
CA LYS A 374 12.39 -16.52 20.94
C LYS A 374 12.96 -15.39 20.08
N LEU A 375 12.07 -14.57 19.53
CA LEU A 375 12.40 -13.41 18.72
C LEU A 375 11.61 -12.20 19.21
N ARG A 376 12.27 -11.03 19.23
CA ARG A 376 11.65 -9.72 19.39
C ARG A 376 11.95 -8.88 18.15
N TYR A 377 10.97 -8.15 17.63
CA TYR A 377 11.16 -7.28 16.48
C TYR A 377 10.79 -5.84 16.81
N ASP A 378 11.66 -4.91 16.40
CA ASP A 378 11.46 -3.49 16.58
C ASP A 378 11.81 -2.77 15.27
N MET A 379 10.92 -1.93 14.78
CA MET A 379 11.15 -1.07 13.63
C MET A 379 10.56 0.32 13.86
N GLU A 380 11.31 1.33 13.44
CA GLU A 380 10.91 2.73 13.49
C GLU A 380 11.29 3.39 12.17
N PHE A 381 10.36 4.14 11.62
CA PHE A 381 10.52 4.93 10.42
C PHE A 381 9.82 6.28 10.60
N LEU A 382 10.53 7.36 10.29
CA LEU A 382 9.98 8.72 10.27
C LEU A 382 10.52 9.46 9.06
N LEU A 383 9.64 9.99 8.22
CA LEU A 383 9.98 10.82 7.08
C LEU A 383 9.14 12.11 7.11
N ASP A 384 9.80 13.24 7.37
CA ASP A 384 9.26 14.55 7.07
C ASP A 384 9.62 14.92 5.63
N THR A 385 8.60 15.18 4.82
CA THR A 385 8.80 15.53 3.40
C THR A 385 9.42 16.91 3.20
N ALA A 386 9.37 17.81 4.18
CA ALA A 386 10.03 19.12 4.10
C ALA A 386 11.54 19.03 4.43
N GLU A 387 11.93 18.05 5.24
CA GLU A 387 13.33 17.80 5.59
C GLU A 387 13.74 16.34 5.31
N PRO A 388 13.81 15.90 4.04
CA PRO A 388 14.06 14.48 3.74
C PRO A 388 15.37 13.93 4.32
N ASP A 389 16.38 14.77 4.55
CA ASP A 389 17.66 14.36 5.16
C ASP A 389 17.54 13.94 6.63
N SER A 390 16.47 14.37 7.32
CA SER A 390 16.20 14.04 8.73
C SER A 390 15.53 12.68 8.91
N VAL A 391 15.32 11.92 7.83
CA VAL A 391 14.68 10.60 7.87
C VAL A 391 15.32 9.70 8.93
N LYS A 392 14.47 9.10 9.77
CA LYS A 392 14.88 8.10 10.76
C LYS A 392 14.45 6.74 10.26
N PHE A 393 15.35 5.77 10.32
CA PHE A 393 15.04 4.38 9.99
C PHE A 393 15.90 3.45 10.85
N ASN A 394 15.25 2.68 11.70
CA ASN A 394 15.87 1.64 12.52
C ASN A 394 15.04 0.36 12.37
N SER A 395 15.70 -0.78 12.24
CA SER A 395 15.02 -2.08 12.24
C SER A 395 15.93 -3.13 12.85
N THR A 396 15.42 -3.86 13.82
CA THR A 396 16.16 -4.82 14.64
C THR A 396 15.29 -6.06 14.88
N LEU A 397 15.85 -7.23 14.55
CA LEU A 397 15.30 -8.52 14.94
C LEU A 397 16.26 -9.16 15.95
N THR A 398 15.83 -9.22 17.21
CA THR A 398 16.65 -9.64 18.35
C THR A 398 16.29 -11.07 18.74
N PRO A 399 17.24 -12.02 18.66
CA PRO A 399 17.01 -13.39 19.09
C PRO A 399 17.38 -13.62 20.56
N THR A 400 16.60 -14.46 21.24
CA THR A 400 16.88 -14.98 22.58
C THR A 400 16.94 -16.50 22.52
N ASN A 401 18.09 -17.10 22.77
CA ASN A 401 18.32 -18.55 22.69
C ASN A 401 17.88 -19.18 21.35
N PHE A 402 17.93 -18.42 20.26
CA PHE A 402 17.50 -18.87 18.94
C PHE A 402 18.42 -19.95 18.39
N LYS A 403 17.86 -21.06 17.90
CA LYS A 403 18.60 -22.13 17.22
C LYS A 403 17.77 -22.68 16.06
N ILE A 404 18.46 -23.07 15.00
CA ILE A 404 17.87 -23.81 13.88
C ILE A 404 18.02 -25.30 14.18
N LEU A 405 16.89 -26.02 14.24
CA LEU A 405 16.84 -27.45 14.53
C LEU A 405 16.77 -28.29 13.25
N LYS A 406 16.06 -27.78 12.24
CA LYS A 406 15.90 -28.44 10.94
C LYS A 406 15.79 -27.39 9.83
N TRP A 407 16.50 -27.60 8.74
CA TRP A 407 16.37 -26.79 7.53
C TRP A 407 14.96 -26.91 6.92
N GLY A 408 14.51 -25.83 6.28
CA GLY A 408 13.32 -25.86 5.42
C GLY A 408 13.63 -26.57 4.10
N LYS A 409 12.95 -26.14 3.02
CA LYS A 409 13.21 -26.66 1.67
C LYS A 409 14.66 -26.44 1.21
N VAL A 410 15.34 -25.42 1.75
CA VAL A 410 16.69 -25.03 1.34
C VAL A 410 17.67 -25.15 2.50
N ASN A 411 18.78 -25.85 2.28
CA ASN A 411 19.90 -25.88 3.21
C ASN A 411 20.74 -24.59 3.10
N LEU A 412 20.67 -23.75 4.14
CA LEU A 412 21.38 -22.46 4.20
C LEU A 412 22.90 -22.59 4.43
N GLN A 413 23.40 -23.80 4.66
CA GLN A 413 24.84 -24.09 4.79
C GLN A 413 25.47 -24.61 3.49
N LYS A 414 24.69 -24.79 2.41
CA LYS A 414 25.21 -25.36 1.14
C LYS A 414 26.39 -24.58 0.55
N ILE A 415 26.49 -23.28 0.85
CA ILE A 415 27.61 -22.41 0.45
C ILE A 415 28.97 -22.89 1.00
N ASN A 416 28.99 -23.68 2.07
CA ASN A 416 30.22 -24.20 2.67
C ASN A 416 30.83 -25.37 1.89
N SER A 417 30.11 -25.95 0.93
CA SER A 417 30.55 -27.06 0.08
C SER A 417 30.40 -26.70 -1.40
N ASP A 418 30.77 -27.62 -2.27
CA ASP A 418 30.57 -27.48 -3.71
C ASP A 418 29.07 -27.52 -4.03
N PHE A 419 28.62 -26.60 -4.89
CA PHE A 419 27.24 -26.58 -5.37
C PHE A 419 27.15 -26.04 -6.80
N VAL A 420 26.08 -26.40 -7.50
CA VAL A 420 25.80 -25.87 -8.84
C VAL A 420 24.97 -24.59 -8.71
N TYR A 421 25.48 -23.51 -9.30
CA TYR A 421 24.77 -22.26 -9.49
C TYR A 421 24.27 -22.17 -10.94
N THR A 422 22.96 -21.95 -11.08
CA THR A 422 22.29 -21.80 -12.37
C THR A 422 21.71 -20.38 -12.48
N PRO A 423 22.34 -19.49 -13.26
CA PRO A 423 21.75 -18.20 -13.57
C PRO A 423 20.52 -18.37 -14.48
N TYR A 424 19.56 -17.46 -14.36
CA TYR A 424 18.41 -17.36 -15.28
C TYR A 424 18.37 -15.97 -15.89
N GLU A 425 18.07 -15.86 -17.18
CA GLU A 425 17.94 -14.60 -17.91
C GLU A 425 16.62 -14.58 -18.68
N TYR A 426 15.74 -13.62 -18.40
CA TYR A 426 14.36 -13.54 -18.96
C TYR A 426 13.59 -14.87 -18.89
N GLY A 427 13.72 -15.59 -17.77
CA GLY A 427 13.11 -16.90 -17.56
C GLY A 427 13.82 -18.07 -18.24
N LYS A 428 14.87 -17.82 -19.04
CA LYS A 428 15.68 -18.86 -19.68
C LYS A 428 16.83 -19.28 -18.76
N LYS A 429 17.05 -20.59 -18.65
CA LYS A 429 18.18 -21.18 -17.91
C LYS A 429 19.49 -20.87 -18.65
N MET A 430 20.46 -20.29 -17.96
CA MET A 430 21.83 -20.11 -18.47
C MET A 430 22.69 -21.35 -18.15
N ARG A 431 23.99 -21.32 -18.50
CA ARG A 431 24.88 -22.44 -18.19
C ARG A 431 25.00 -22.67 -16.69
N ASP A 432 25.09 -23.94 -16.31
CA ASP A 432 25.37 -24.34 -14.95
C ASP A 432 26.84 -24.05 -14.61
N ILE A 433 27.07 -23.52 -13.41
CA ILE A 433 28.40 -23.12 -12.93
C ILE A 433 28.64 -23.86 -11.62
N VAL A 434 29.67 -24.70 -11.57
CA VAL A 434 30.07 -25.35 -10.33
C VAL A 434 30.81 -24.32 -9.46
N ILE A 435 30.36 -24.14 -8.23
CA ILE A 435 30.93 -23.20 -7.26
C ILE A 435 31.61 -23.98 -6.16
N GLY A 436 32.93 -24.02 -6.22
CA GLY A 436 33.79 -24.74 -5.29
C GLY A 436 35.10 -25.18 -5.94
N PRO A 437 36.04 -25.76 -5.18
CA PRO A 437 37.36 -26.14 -5.67
C PRO A 437 37.36 -27.13 -6.84
N SER A 438 36.28 -27.88 -7.06
CA SER A 438 36.14 -28.76 -8.24
C SER A 438 36.05 -28.01 -9.58
N ASN A 439 35.74 -26.72 -9.58
CA ASN A 439 35.74 -25.89 -10.79
C ASN A 439 37.13 -25.25 -11.01
N PRO A 440 37.83 -25.54 -12.12
CA PRO A 440 39.13 -24.93 -12.42
C PRO A 440 39.10 -23.40 -12.52
N ASN A 441 37.93 -22.80 -12.77
CA ASN A 441 37.75 -21.35 -12.81
C ASN A 441 37.44 -20.74 -11.43
N PHE A 442 37.15 -21.56 -10.41
CA PHE A 442 36.95 -21.09 -9.05
C PHE A 442 38.28 -20.57 -8.48
N THR A 443 38.25 -19.37 -7.91
CA THR A 443 39.42 -18.71 -7.36
C THR A 443 39.29 -18.57 -5.85
N PRO A 444 40.14 -19.24 -5.05
CA PRO A 444 40.21 -19.05 -3.61
C PRO A 444 40.42 -17.59 -3.22
N LEU A 445 39.88 -17.15 -2.08
CA LEU A 445 39.90 -15.72 -1.69
C LEU A 445 41.32 -15.14 -1.56
N ASN A 446 42.29 -15.95 -1.16
CA ASN A 446 43.71 -15.59 -1.04
C ASN A 446 44.42 -15.45 -2.39
N GLU A 447 43.86 -16.02 -3.47
CA GLU A 447 44.37 -15.91 -4.84
C GLU A 447 43.71 -14.78 -5.64
N ILE A 448 42.85 -13.99 -5.00
CA ILE A 448 42.21 -12.80 -5.60
C ILE A 448 43.04 -11.56 -5.25
N SER A 449 43.39 -10.78 -6.27
CA SER A 449 44.15 -9.53 -6.11
C SER A 449 43.52 -8.62 -5.03
N PRO A 450 44.31 -8.12 -4.07
CA PRO A 450 43.85 -7.14 -3.09
C PRO A 450 43.25 -5.89 -3.73
N ASN A 451 43.73 -5.50 -4.91
CA ASN A 451 43.25 -4.33 -5.63
C ASN A 451 41.77 -4.47 -6.00
N PHE A 452 41.39 -5.60 -6.60
CA PHE A 452 40.01 -5.89 -6.96
C PHE A 452 39.14 -6.06 -5.72
N LYS A 453 39.60 -6.85 -4.74
CA LYS A 453 38.88 -7.08 -3.48
C LYS A 453 38.56 -5.76 -2.76
N ASN A 454 39.56 -4.89 -2.62
CA ASN A 454 39.41 -3.60 -1.96
C ASN A 454 38.55 -2.63 -2.78
N GLY A 455 38.63 -2.68 -4.11
CA GLY A 455 37.75 -1.93 -5.01
C GLY A 455 36.28 -2.28 -4.79
N VAL A 456 35.93 -3.57 -4.86
CA VAL A 456 34.55 -4.04 -4.66
C VAL A 456 34.04 -3.74 -3.26
N LEU A 457 34.83 -4.02 -2.21
CA LEU A 457 34.44 -3.66 -0.85
C LEU A 457 34.23 -2.15 -0.70
N THR A 458 35.05 -1.31 -1.34
CA THR A 458 34.90 0.15 -1.25
C THR A 458 33.67 0.66 -1.99
N ALA A 459 33.33 0.08 -3.14
CA ALA A 459 32.21 0.52 -3.96
C ALA A 459 30.87 -0.03 -3.49
N GLU A 460 30.79 -1.32 -3.15
CA GLU A 460 29.54 -2.03 -2.86
C GLU A 460 29.23 -2.08 -1.36
N ASP A 461 30.22 -2.39 -0.52
CA ASP A 461 29.98 -2.66 0.91
C ASP A 461 31.21 -2.39 1.81
N PRO A 462 31.48 -1.10 2.13
CA PRO A 462 32.66 -0.70 2.89
C PRO A 462 32.81 -1.33 4.27
N SER A 463 31.69 -1.74 4.87
CA SER A 463 31.58 -2.27 6.23
C SER A 463 31.33 -3.78 6.24
N PHE A 464 31.54 -4.47 5.13
CA PHE A 464 31.15 -5.87 4.95
C PHE A 464 31.53 -6.77 6.12
N PHE A 465 32.77 -6.66 6.61
CA PHE A 465 33.28 -7.50 7.69
C PHE A 465 32.77 -7.15 9.08
N SER A 466 32.21 -5.95 9.29
CA SER A 466 31.76 -5.50 10.62
C SER A 466 30.24 -5.60 10.82
N HIS A 467 29.45 -5.52 9.74
CA HIS A 467 27.99 -5.61 9.84
C HIS A 467 27.48 -7.06 9.84
N LYS A 468 26.25 -7.27 10.33
CA LYS A 468 25.54 -8.56 10.37
C LYS A 468 24.46 -8.64 9.29
N GLY A 469 24.86 -8.63 8.02
CA GLY A 469 23.94 -8.64 6.87
C GLY A 469 23.38 -7.30 6.41
N PHE A 470 23.19 -6.32 7.29
CA PHE A 470 22.52 -5.04 6.95
C PHE A 470 23.31 -3.82 7.42
N VAL A 471 23.18 -2.72 6.66
CA VAL A 471 23.73 -1.39 7.02
C VAL A 471 22.59 -0.38 7.04
N GLN A 472 22.08 -0.05 8.23
CA GLN A 472 20.92 0.84 8.41
C GLN A 472 21.16 2.21 7.78
N GLU A 473 22.36 2.78 7.91
CA GLU A 473 22.72 4.07 7.29
C GLU A 473 22.67 4.03 5.75
N SER A 474 23.00 2.90 5.13
CA SER A 474 22.89 2.73 3.68
C SER A 474 21.43 2.71 3.24
N ILE A 475 20.55 2.06 4.02
CA ILE A 475 19.10 2.06 3.77
C ILE A 475 18.55 3.47 3.94
N ARG A 476 18.89 4.16 5.04
CA ARG A 476 18.51 5.55 5.31
C ARG A 476 18.88 6.47 4.15
N LYS A 477 20.16 6.48 3.74
CA LYS A 477 20.65 7.27 2.59
C LYS A 477 19.94 6.91 1.29
N SER A 478 19.63 5.64 1.07
CA SER A 478 18.90 5.22 -0.13
C SER A 478 17.48 5.79 -0.16
N ILE A 479 16.79 5.83 0.99
CA ILE A 479 15.47 6.44 1.11
C ILE A 479 15.54 7.94 0.81
N VAL A 480 16.49 8.67 1.42
CA VAL A 480 16.70 10.11 1.18
C VAL A 480 16.90 10.40 -0.31
N VAL A 481 17.88 9.74 -0.93
CA VAL A 481 18.23 9.98 -2.34
C VAL A 481 17.05 9.64 -3.24
N ASN A 482 16.41 8.49 -3.04
CA ASN A 482 15.29 8.06 -3.88
C ASN A 482 14.07 8.97 -3.71
N PHE A 483 13.84 9.51 -2.51
CA PHE A 483 12.77 10.47 -2.25
C PHE A 483 13.05 11.80 -2.97
N LYS A 484 14.25 12.37 -2.81
CA LYS A 484 14.66 13.63 -3.47
C LYS A 484 14.65 13.52 -4.99
N GLU A 485 15.20 12.43 -5.51
CA GLU A 485 15.28 12.18 -6.94
C GLU A 485 13.95 11.74 -7.53
N LYS A 486 12.94 11.40 -6.71
CA LYS A 486 11.64 10.91 -7.16
C LYS A 486 11.72 9.59 -7.98
N LYS A 487 12.87 8.91 -7.99
CA LYS A 487 13.15 7.63 -8.68
C LYS A 487 14.05 6.74 -7.83
N PHE A 488 14.05 5.44 -8.09
CA PHE A 488 14.95 4.48 -7.45
C PHE A 488 16.36 4.55 -8.06
N VAL A 489 17.17 5.52 -7.63
CA VAL A 489 18.55 5.74 -8.12
C VAL A 489 19.58 4.98 -7.30
N ARG A 490 19.30 4.77 -6.01
CA ARG A 490 20.24 4.20 -5.05
C ARG A 490 19.64 3.00 -4.34
N GLY A 491 20.40 1.91 -4.32
CA GLY A 491 20.10 0.73 -3.51
C GLY A 491 20.72 0.80 -2.11
N GLY A 492 20.14 0.05 -1.17
CA GLY A 492 20.68 -0.15 0.18
C GLY A 492 21.09 -1.60 0.49
N SER A 493 21.29 -2.44 -0.54
CA SER A 493 21.59 -3.88 -0.35
C SER A 493 23.10 -4.10 -0.14
N THR A 494 23.46 -4.93 0.83
CA THR A 494 24.84 -5.33 1.14
C THR A 494 25.31 -6.48 0.25
N ILE A 495 26.61 -6.81 0.27
CA ILE A 495 27.13 -8.01 -0.42
C ILE A 495 26.43 -9.28 0.09
N SER A 496 26.10 -9.32 1.38
CA SER A 496 25.43 -10.49 1.99
C SER A 496 24.02 -10.69 1.42
N MET A 497 23.28 -9.60 1.24
CA MET A 497 21.96 -9.61 0.59
C MET A 497 22.06 -10.00 -0.89
N GLN A 498 23.04 -9.46 -1.62
CA GLN A 498 23.26 -9.79 -3.02
C GLN A 498 23.63 -11.27 -3.21
N LEU A 499 24.48 -11.81 -2.34
CA LEU A 499 24.86 -13.23 -2.31
C LEU A 499 23.64 -14.12 -2.06
N VAL A 500 22.85 -13.83 -1.02
CA VAL A 500 21.67 -14.62 -0.67
C VAL A 500 20.64 -14.62 -1.80
N LYS A 501 20.38 -13.45 -2.38
CA LYS A 501 19.50 -13.29 -3.54
C LYS A 501 19.91 -14.24 -4.69
N ASN A 502 21.20 -14.32 -4.99
CA ASN A 502 21.68 -15.11 -6.13
C ASN A 502 21.73 -16.62 -5.83
N VAL A 503 22.05 -17.01 -4.59
CA VAL A 503 22.31 -18.43 -4.25
C VAL A 503 21.04 -19.17 -3.81
N TYR A 504 20.11 -18.50 -3.13
CA TYR A 504 18.99 -19.15 -2.46
C TYR A 504 17.62 -18.82 -3.07
N LEU A 505 17.48 -17.72 -3.79
CA LEU A 505 16.18 -17.21 -4.23
C LEU A 505 16.04 -17.22 -5.75
N SER A 506 14.80 -17.27 -6.22
CA SER A 506 14.48 -17.12 -7.64
C SER A 506 14.71 -15.68 -8.11
N ARG A 507 14.86 -15.45 -9.42
CA ARG A 507 14.99 -14.07 -9.98
C ARG A 507 13.67 -13.28 -9.99
N GLN A 508 12.55 -13.84 -9.53
CA GLN A 508 11.25 -13.16 -9.56
C GLN A 508 11.28 -11.89 -8.70
N LYS A 509 11.02 -10.72 -9.28
CA LYS A 509 11.09 -9.43 -8.59
C LYS A 509 9.79 -9.17 -7.79
N THR A 510 9.55 -9.95 -6.72
CA THR A 510 8.37 -9.80 -5.84
C THR A 510 8.74 -9.25 -4.45
N LEU A 511 7.77 -8.65 -3.77
CA LEU A 511 7.95 -8.17 -2.39
C LEU A 511 8.22 -9.33 -1.42
N ALA A 512 7.48 -10.44 -1.55
CA ALA A 512 7.67 -11.65 -0.74
C ALA A 512 9.10 -12.18 -0.83
N ARG A 513 9.65 -12.27 -2.06
CA ARG A 513 11.06 -12.66 -2.26
C ARG A 513 12.01 -11.71 -1.53
N LYS A 514 11.77 -10.39 -1.55
CA LYS A 514 12.65 -9.43 -0.87
C LYS A 514 12.60 -9.58 0.65
N VAL A 515 11.44 -9.87 1.22
CA VAL A 515 11.32 -10.17 2.66
C VAL A 515 12.00 -11.49 2.99
N GLU A 516 11.83 -12.52 2.14
CA GLU A 516 12.53 -13.81 2.30
C GLU A 516 14.06 -13.65 2.26
N GLU A 517 14.58 -12.80 1.37
CA GLU A 517 16.00 -12.43 1.29
C GLU A 517 16.50 -11.87 2.63
N ILE A 518 15.76 -10.94 3.23
CA ILE A 518 16.09 -10.34 4.52
C ILE A 518 16.11 -11.41 5.62
N LEU A 519 15.10 -12.29 5.65
CA LEU A 519 15.03 -13.36 6.65
C LEU A 519 16.21 -14.35 6.50
N ILE A 520 16.55 -14.78 5.28
CA ILE A 520 17.67 -15.69 5.04
C ILE A 520 19.01 -15.04 5.40
N VAL A 521 19.23 -13.77 5.01
CA VAL A 521 20.45 -13.03 5.40
C VAL A 521 20.58 -12.97 6.91
N TRP A 522 19.49 -12.64 7.61
CA TRP A 522 19.49 -12.61 9.07
C TRP A 522 19.79 -14.00 9.66
N LEU A 523 19.19 -15.07 9.14
CA LEU A 523 19.45 -16.44 9.60
C LEU A 523 20.92 -16.83 9.42
N ILE A 524 21.53 -16.55 8.27
CA ILE A 524 22.92 -16.88 7.97
C ILE A 524 23.88 -16.09 8.86
N GLU A 525 23.72 -14.76 8.90
CA GLU A 525 24.64 -13.85 9.58
C GLU A 525 24.53 -13.98 11.11
N ASN A 526 23.31 -14.08 11.65
CA ASN A 526 23.12 -14.15 13.09
C ASN A 526 23.50 -15.52 13.67
N ASN A 527 23.26 -16.61 12.95
CA ASN A 527 23.65 -17.97 13.40
C ASN A 527 25.07 -18.35 12.95
N ARG A 528 25.81 -17.44 12.30
CA ARG A 528 27.18 -17.66 11.81
C ARG A 528 27.30 -18.93 10.95
N LEU A 529 26.30 -19.17 10.10
CA LEU A 529 26.23 -20.38 9.26
C LEU A 529 27.35 -20.43 8.22
N VAL A 530 27.85 -19.27 7.82
CA VAL A 530 28.94 -19.08 6.84
C VAL A 530 29.84 -17.96 7.34
N SER A 531 31.16 -18.11 7.22
CA SER A 531 32.10 -17.05 7.57
C SER A 531 32.09 -15.89 6.55
N LYS A 532 32.40 -14.67 6.98
CA LYS A 532 32.51 -13.50 6.08
C LYS A 532 33.48 -13.73 4.92
N SER A 533 34.61 -14.35 5.19
CA SER A 533 35.59 -14.71 4.15
C SER A 533 34.99 -15.67 3.13
N ARG A 534 34.30 -16.74 3.56
CA ARG A 534 33.66 -17.67 2.64
C ARG A 534 32.52 -17.03 1.84
N MET A 535 31.72 -16.17 2.47
CA MET A 535 30.69 -15.40 1.77
C MET A 535 31.30 -14.52 0.67
N LEU A 536 32.38 -13.80 0.96
CA LEU A 536 33.05 -12.95 -0.01
C LEU A 536 33.72 -13.75 -1.13
N GLU A 537 34.33 -14.88 -0.80
CA GLU A 537 34.91 -15.81 -1.78
C GLU A 537 33.86 -16.31 -2.77
N VAL A 538 32.73 -16.80 -2.27
CA VAL A 538 31.63 -17.27 -3.13
C VAL A 538 31.04 -16.12 -3.93
N TYR A 539 30.87 -14.94 -3.31
CA TYR A 539 30.39 -13.74 -4.00
C TYR A 539 31.25 -13.40 -5.23
N PHE A 540 32.58 -13.39 -5.08
CA PHE A 540 33.51 -13.15 -6.19
C PHE A 540 33.51 -14.25 -7.25
N ASN A 541 33.06 -15.45 -6.94
CA ASN A 541 33.01 -16.57 -7.87
C ASN A 541 31.65 -16.76 -8.57
N ILE A 542 30.56 -16.19 -8.03
CA ILE A 542 29.23 -16.26 -8.65
C ILE A 542 28.82 -14.98 -9.40
N MET A 543 29.47 -13.84 -9.10
CA MET A 543 29.07 -12.56 -9.67
C MET A 543 29.19 -12.56 -11.20
N GLU A 544 28.21 -11.96 -11.85
CA GLU A 544 28.22 -11.74 -13.29
C GLU A 544 29.12 -10.53 -13.57
N LEU A 545 30.12 -10.71 -14.43
CA LEU A 545 31.10 -9.68 -14.79
C LEU A 545 31.13 -9.44 -16.30
N GLY A 546 30.17 -9.95 -17.05
CA GLY A 546 30.02 -9.77 -18.48
C GLY A 546 28.92 -10.67 -19.03
N GLN A 547 28.59 -10.54 -20.31
CA GLN A 547 27.61 -11.42 -20.96
C GLN A 547 28.11 -12.88 -20.87
N ASN A 548 27.40 -13.71 -20.09
CA ASN A 548 27.79 -15.09 -19.80
C ASN A 548 29.21 -15.25 -19.20
N VAL A 549 29.75 -14.22 -18.54
CA VAL A 549 31.05 -14.28 -17.84
C VAL A 549 30.79 -14.22 -16.34
N TYR A 550 31.10 -15.31 -15.63
CA TYR A 550 30.81 -15.44 -14.21
C TYR A 550 32.07 -15.71 -13.40
N GLY A 551 32.18 -15.00 -12.28
CA GLY A 551 33.28 -15.11 -11.35
C GLY A 551 34.55 -14.40 -11.79
N ILE A 552 35.36 -14.01 -10.82
CA ILE A 552 36.60 -13.26 -11.03
C ILE A 552 37.64 -14.08 -11.82
N GLY A 553 37.67 -15.39 -11.63
CA GLY A 553 38.56 -16.30 -12.37
C GLY A 553 38.37 -16.16 -13.87
N GLU A 554 37.13 -16.35 -14.33
CA GLU A 554 36.81 -16.26 -15.74
C GLU A 554 36.94 -14.83 -16.28
N ALA A 555 36.48 -13.83 -15.52
CA ALA A 555 36.54 -12.43 -15.94
C ALA A 555 37.98 -11.94 -16.16
N SER A 556 38.91 -12.29 -15.27
CA SER A 556 40.32 -11.89 -15.39
C SER A 556 40.96 -12.45 -16.66
N ARG A 557 40.65 -13.71 -17.00
CA ARG A 557 41.12 -14.36 -18.23
C ARG A 557 40.42 -13.83 -19.47
N HIS A 558 39.13 -13.53 -19.37
CA HIS A 558 38.32 -13.00 -20.45
C HIS A 558 38.83 -11.60 -20.88
N TYR A 559 38.83 -10.64 -19.95
CA TYR A 559 39.15 -9.24 -20.27
C TYR A 559 40.64 -8.97 -20.45
N PHE A 560 41.50 -9.60 -19.64
CA PHE A 560 42.92 -9.23 -19.55
C PHE A 560 43.88 -10.37 -19.85
N GLY A 561 43.41 -11.61 -19.96
CA GLY A 561 44.27 -12.78 -20.13
C GLY A 561 45.17 -13.05 -18.92
N LYS A 562 44.78 -12.60 -17.73
CA LYS A 562 45.58 -12.67 -16.49
C LYS A 562 44.98 -13.64 -15.48
N ARG A 563 45.80 -14.07 -14.52
CA ARG A 563 45.31 -14.72 -13.30
C ARG A 563 44.67 -13.66 -12.40
N PRO A 564 43.66 -14.02 -11.59
CA PRO A 564 43.01 -13.08 -10.66
C PRO A 564 43.95 -12.39 -9.68
N ALA A 565 45.03 -13.07 -9.26
CA ALA A 565 46.05 -12.52 -8.37
C ALA A 565 46.86 -11.38 -9.01
N ASP A 566 47.00 -11.40 -10.34
CA ASP A 566 47.86 -10.48 -11.10
C ASP A 566 47.12 -9.20 -11.56
N LEU A 567 45.87 -9.01 -11.13
CA LEU A 567 45.09 -7.82 -11.49
C LEU A 567 45.71 -6.56 -10.86
N THR A 568 45.99 -5.59 -11.73
CA THR A 568 46.47 -4.26 -11.33
C THR A 568 45.36 -3.43 -10.67
N VAL A 569 45.72 -2.28 -10.08
CA VAL A 569 44.74 -1.32 -9.52
C VAL A 569 43.73 -0.90 -10.57
N GLY A 570 44.18 -0.53 -11.78
CA GLY A 570 43.30 -0.10 -12.85
C GLY A 570 42.34 -1.19 -13.31
N GLU A 571 42.83 -2.42 -13.50
CA GLU A 571 42.00 -3.56 -13.91
C GLU A 571 41.00 -3.95 -12.81
N GLY A 572 41.42 -3.92 -11.55
CA GLY A 572 40.54 -4.13 -10.41
C GLY A 572 39.44 -3.08 -10.29
N LEU A 573 39.77 -1.79 -10.50
CA LEU A 573 38.80 -0.70 -10.52
C LEU A 573 37.86 -0.77 -11.72
N PHE A 574 38.33 -1.22 -12.88
CA PHE A 574 37.47 -1.49 -14.03
C PHE A 574 36.43 -2.58 -13.70
N LEU A 575 36.88 -3.73 -13.20
CA LEU A 575 35.99 -4.83 -12.85
C LEU A 575 35.01 -4.43 -11.73
N THR A 576 35.45 -3.58 -10.80
CA THR A 576 34.57 -2.99 -9.78
C THR A 576 33.49 -2.10 -10.40
N ASN A 577 33.85 -1.27 -11.39
CA ASN A 577 32.92 -0.35 -12.06
C ASN A 577 31.77 -1.06 -12.79
N ILE A 578 32.01 -2.27 -13.29
CA ILE A 578 31.02 -3.01 -14.07
C ILE A 578 30.08 -3.85 -13.20
N VAL A 579 30.37 -4.07 -11.91
CA VAL A 579 29.52 -4.88 -11.01
C VAL A 579 28.03 -4.48 -11.06
N PRO A 580 27.66 -3.18 -11.01
CA PRO A 580 26.25 -2.80 -11.06
C PRO A 580 25.57 -3.08 -12.41
N ARG A 581 26.35 -3.14 -13.50
CA ARG A 581 25.88 -3.28 -14.89
C ARG A 581 26.90 -4.09 -15.73
N PRO A 582 26.99 -5.41 -15.54
CA PRO A 582 28.09 -6.20 -16.11
C PRO A 582 28.01 -6.37 -17.63
N LYS A 583 26.80 -6.43 -18.19
CA LYS A 583 26.59 -6.66 -19.64
C LYS A 583 27.12 -5.53 -20.52
N ILE A 584 27.31 -4.32 -19.95
CA ILE A 584 27.83 -3.18 -20.71
C ILE A 584 29.36 -3.05 -20.65
N ALA A 585 30.07 -4.07 -20.13
CA ALA A 585 31.51 -4.02 -19.92
C ALA A 585 32.31 -3.72 -21.20
N LEU A 586 31.97 -4.34 -22.33
CA LEU A 586 32.70 -4.10 -23.58
C LEU A 586 32.49 -2.68 -24.13
N TYR A 587 31.33 -2.05 -23.92
CA TYR A 587 31.06 -0.67 -24.38
C TYR A 587 31.86 0.41 -23.65
N LYS A 588 32.55 0.04 -22.55
CA LYS A 588 33.44 0.91 -21.78
C LYS A 588 34.83 1.04 -22.40
N PHE A 589 35.16 0.23 -23.40
CA PHE A 589 36.40 0.30 -24.15
C PHE A 589 36.22 1.09 -25.46
N ARG A 590 37.30 1.76 -25.88
CA ARG A 590 37.50 2.37 -27.21
C ARG A 590 38.01 1.31 -28.19
N GLY A 591 37.98 1.60 -29.49
CA GLY A 591 38.45 0.68 -30.53
C GLY A 591 39.90 0.20 -30.36
N ASP A 592 40.77 1.00 -29.72
CA ASP A 592 42.16 0.63 -29.40
C ASP A 592 42.30 -0.34 -28.20
N GLY A 593 41.18 -0.71 -27.57
CA GLY A 593 41.12 -1.52 -26.36
C GLY A 593 41.45 -0.76 -25.07
N GLY A 594 41.66 0.56 -25.12
CA GLY A 594 41.74 1.42 -23.93
C GLY A 594 40.36 1.76 -23.36
N LEU A 595 40.32 2.27 -22.14
CA LEU A 595 39.06 2.72 -21.52
C LEU A 595 38.60 4.09 -22.05
N LYS A 596 37.28 4.30 -22.10
CA LYS A 596 36.68 5.62 -22.41
C LYS A 596 36.88 6.62 -21.27
N ASP A 597 37.16 7.88 -21.62
CA ASP A 597 37.62 8.90 -20.67
C ASP A 597 36.59 9.28 -19.59
N TYR A 598 35.29 9.08 -19.85
CA TYR A 598 34.24 9.34 -18.86
C TYR A 598 34.33 8.45 -17.61
N LEU A 599 35.14 7.39 -17.64
CA LEU A 599 35.38 6.50 -16.50
C LEU A 599 36.48 7.01 -15.55
N LEU A 600 37.34 7.93 -16.00
CA LEU A 600 38.43 8.47 -15.19
C LEU A 600 37.96 9.10 -13.86
N PRO A 601 36.85 9.86 -13.80
CA PRO A 601 36.31 10.37 -12.53
C PRO A 601 35.97 9.26 -11.54
N TYR A 602 35.44 8.12 -12.01
CA TYR A 602 35.13 6.97 -11.14
C TYR A 602 36.41 6.37 -10.55
N PHE A 603 37.46 6.17 -11.37
CA PHE A 603 38.75 5.65 -10.92
C PHE A 603 39.36 6.54 -9.85
N ARG A 604 39.37 7.86 -10.07
CA ARG A 604 39.82 8.84 -9.08
C ARG A 604 38.98 8.79 -7.81
N PHE A 605 37.65 8.71 -7.93
CA PHE A 605 36.75 8.70 -6.78
C PHE A 605 37.00 7.48 -5.88
N ILE A 606 36.95 6.27 -6.43
CA ILE A 606 37.15 5.04 -5.65
C ILE A 606 38.61 4.91 -5.22
N GLY A 607 39.57 5.18 -6.10
CA GLY A 607 41.00 5.13 -5.78
C GLY A 607 41.37 6.07 -4.63
N ASN A 608 40.85 7.30 -4.62
CA ASN A 608 41.07 8.24 -3.51
C ASN A 608 40.43 7.76 -2.19
N ILE A 609 39.30 7.06 -2.23
CA ILE A 609 38.72 6.46 -1.03
C ILE A 609 39.60 5.31 -0.54
N MET A 610 40.07 4.44 -1.45
CA MET A 610 40.97 3.35 -1.12
C MET A 610 42.30 3.87 -0.54
N ALA A 611 42.88 4.92 -1.13
CA ALA A 611 44.13 5.51 -0.68
C ALA A 611 44.00 6.14 0.71
N ARG A 612 42.91 6.89 0.97
CA ARG A 612 42.61 7.43 2.30
C ARG A 612 42.43 6.36 3.38
N ARG A 613 42.07 5.14 2.99
CA ARG A 613 41.93 3.97 3.88
C ARG A 613 43.21 3.13 3.96
N GLY A 614 44.30 3.53 3.30
CA GLY A 614 45.55 2.77 3.26
C GLY A 614 45.48 1.48 2.44
N LEU A 615 44.47 1.33 1.56
CA LEU A 615 44.24 0.11 0.76
C LEU A 615 45.00 0.10 -0.57
N THR A 616 45.50 1.26 -1.01
CA THR A 616 46.34 1.46 -2.19
C THR A 616 47.21 2.69 -1.97
N PRO A 617 48.40 2.81 -2.60
CA PRO A 617 49.16 4.06 -2.61
C PRO A 617 48.35 5.21 -3.22
N VAL A 618 48.65 6.44 -2.80
CA VAL A 618 48.09 7.65 -3.41
C VAL A 618 48.61 7.76 -4.85
N ASP A 619 47.70 7.97 -5.81
CA ASP A 619 48.03 8.12 -7.23
C ASP A 619 47.31 9.32 -7.84
N THR A 620 48.06 10.25 -8.42
CA THR A 620 47.54 11.44 -9.12
C THR A 620 47.26 11.18 -10.61
N ASN A 621 47.79 10.09 -11.17
CA ASN A 621 47.68 9.69 -12.58
C ASN A 621 46.46 8.82 -12.88
N GLY A 622 45.50 8.74 -11.95
CA GLY A 622 44.19 8.11 -12.19
C GLY A 622 44.11 6.63 -11.84
N TYR A 623 44.94 6.14 -10.92
CA TYR A 623 44.87 4.78 -10.36
C TYR A 623 44.99 3.69 -11.42
N GLY A 624 45.97 3.83 -12.32
CA GLY A 624 46.24 2.86 -13.39
C GLY A 624 45.24 2.87 -14.55
N PHE A 625 44.35 3.88 -14.64
CA PHE A 625 43.34 4.02 -15.70
C PHE A 625 43.91 3.84 -17.11
N TYR A 626 45.01 4.52 -17.43
CA TYR A 626 45.62 4.49 -18.77
C TYR A 626 46.32 3.16 -19.11
N ASN A 627 46.57 2.32 -18.10
CA ASN A 627 47.25 1.03 -18.26
C ASN A 627 46.26 -0.12 -18.48
N VAL A 628 44.95 0.12 -18.32
CA VAL A 628 43.93 -0.89 -18.56
C VAL A 628 43.78 -1.09 -20.07
N ARG A 629 44.07 -2.30 -20.54
CA ARG A 629 43.96 -2.70 -21.95
C ARG A 629 43.16 -3.98 -22.09
N LEU A 630 42.13 -3.94 -22.93
CA LEU A 630 41.37 -5.11 -23.31
C LEU A 630 42.24 -6.09 -24.11
N ARG A 631 42.08 -7.38 -23.84
CA ARG A 631 42.73 -8.47 -24.59
C ARG A 631 42.42 -8.35 -26.08
N GLU A 632 43.43 -8.56 -26.92
CA GLU A 632 43.36 -8.33 -28.37
C GLU A 632 42.20 -9.07 -29.05
N GLY A 633 41.97 -10.34 -28.68
CA GLY A 633 40.88 -11.15 -29.26
C GLY A 633 39.46 -10.64 -28.98
N LEU A 634 39.27 -9.70 -28.04
CA LEU A 634 37.98 -9.07 -27.78
C LEU A 634 37.82 -7.71 -28.47
N ARG A 635 38.90 -7.10 -28.96
CA ARG A 635 38.87 -5.77 -29.60
C ARG A 635 38.07 -5.77 -30.91
N GLN A 636 38.02 -6.92 -31.59
CA GLN A 636 37.23 -7.12 -32.81
C GLN A 636 35.71 -6.95 -32.61
N TYR A 637 35.22 -7.04 -31.37
CA TYR A 637 33.80 -6.89 -31.05
C TYR A 637 33.45 -5.46 -30.57
N LEU A 638 34.40 -4.53 -30.61
CA LEU A 638 34.17 -3.15 -30.19
C LEU A 638 33.58 -2.33 -31.35
N ALA A 639 32.51 -1.59 -31.07
CA ALA A 639 31.92 -0.67 -32.04
C ALA A 639 32.88 0.51 -32.31
N PRO A 640 32.91 1.05 -33.53
CA PRO A 640 33.68 2.26 -33.83
C PRO A 640 33.18 3.46 -33.00
N ASP A 641 34.10 4.36 -32.62
CA ASP A 641 33.85 5.46 -31.68
C ASP A 641 32.76 6.47 -32.11
N THR A 642 32.28 6.38 -33.36
CA THR A 642 31.23 7.23 -33.94
C THR A 642 29.80 6.74 -33.68
N ALA A 643 29.60 5.55 -33.13
CA ALA A 643 28.26 5.02 -32.86
C ALA A 643 27.66 5.63 -31.57
N THR A 644 26.66 6.49 -31.72
CA THR A 644 25.79 6.88 -30.59
C THR A 644 24.88 5.70 -30.24
N VAL A 645 25.31 4.90 -29.28
CA VAL A 645 24.51 3.77 -28.78
C VAL A 645 23.62 4.25 -27.65
N ASP A 646 22.33 3.98 -27.77
CA ASP A 646 21.34 4.24 -26.73
C ASP A 646 21.59 3.31 -25.53
N THR A 647 22.26 3.83 -24.51
CA THR A 647 22.53 3.10 -23.26
C THR A 647 21.26 2.85 -22.45
N THR A 648 20.14 3.52 -22.78
CA THR A 648 18.85 3.33 -22.10
C THR A 648 18.12 2.07 -22.55
N ALA A 649 18.47 1.51 -23.72
CA ALA A 649 17.93 0.23 -24.18
C ALA A 649 18.33 -0.97 -23.27
N PHE A 650 19.37 -0.80 -22.43
CA PHE A 650 19.84 -1.80 -21.47
C PHE A 650 19.52 -1.41 -20.01
N ASP A 651 18.74 -0.35 -19.77
CA ASP A 651 18.45 0.21 -18.44
C ASP A 651 17.39 -0.56 -17.62
N GLU A 652 16.72 -1.59 -18.18
CA GLU A 652 15.74 -2.38 -17.42
C GLU A 652 16.37 -3.31 -16.35
N ASP A 653 17.70 -3.49 -16.37
CA ASP A 653 18.38 -4.62 -15.71
C ASP A 653 19.13 -4.29 -14.39
N GLY A 654 19.27 -3.03 -13.98
CA GLY A 654 19.80 -2.66 -12.65
C GLY A 654 18.67 -2.54 -11.63
N ILE A 655 18.89 -2.90 -10.35
CA ILE A 655 17.96 -2.89 -9.18
C ILE A 655 16.84 -1.83 -9.30
N THR A 656 15.85 -2.15 -10.11
CA THR A 656 14.63 -1.40 -10.31
C THR A 656 13.54 -2.40 -9.97
N MET A 657 12.82 -2.10 -8.88
CA MET A 657 11.37 -2.33 -8.90
C MET A 657 10.87 -1.73 -10.21
N PRO A 658 9.92 -2.38 -10.92
CA PRO A 658 9.48 -1.91 -12.24
C PRO A 658 9.36 -0.39 -12.25
N VAL A 659 10.08 0.25 -13.19
CA VAL A 659 10.08 1.69 -13.39
C VAL A 659 8.64 2.09 -13.64
N MET A 660 7.99 2.61 -12.60
CA MET A 660 6.77 3.37 -12.77
C MET A 660 7.22 4.76 -13.21
N MET A 661 7.07 5.06 -14.49
CA MET A 661 7.07 6.44 -14.95
C MET A 661 6.09 7.22 -14.06
N GLN A 662 6.57 8.33 -13.50
CA GLN A 662 5.76 9.19 -12.65
C GLN A 662 4.70 9.89 -13.49
N ASP A 663 3.46 9.40 -13.39
CA ASP A 663 2.32 10.30 -13.45
C ASP A 663 2.19 10.94 -12.06
N GLU A 664 2.40 12.25 -11.96
CA GLU A 664 2.35 13.01 -10.70
C GLU A 664 0.98 12.91 -9.97
N ASN A 665 -0.04 12.31 -10.61
CA ASN A 665 -1.40 12.19 -10.09
C ASN A 665 -1.82 10.78 -9.63
N LYS A 666 -0.97 9.73 -9.68
CA LYS A 666 -1.38 8.36 -9.28
C LYS A 666 -1.12 8.09 -7.79
N SER A 667 -2.16 7.60 -7.10
CA SER A 667 -2.10 7.25 -5.66
C SER A 667 -1.24 6.01 -5.40
N LEU A 668 -0.83 5.78 -4.15
CA LEU A 668 -0.04 4.59 -3.75
C LEU A 668 -0.79 3.28 -4.04
N PHE A 669 -2.12 3.33 -3.97
CA PHE A 669 -3.03 2.25 -4.32
C PHE A 669 -3.00 1.94 -5.83
N ASP A 670 -3.11 2.95 -6.69
CA ASP A 670 -3.01 2.78 -8.16
C ASP A 670 -1.64 2.24 -8.59
N ARG A 671 -0.59 2.53 -7.81
CA ARG A 671 0.77 2.04 -8.04
C ARG A 671 0.95 0.57 -7.69
N LEU A 672 0.28 0.09 -6.64
CA LEU A 672 0.36 -1.31 -6.22
C LEU A 672 -0.58 -2.22 -7.03
N PHE A 673 -1.72 -1.68 -7.48
CA PHE A 673 -2.83 -2.46 -8.05
C PHE A 673 -3.19 -2.08 -9.50
N GLY A 674 -2.61 -1.02 -10.08
CA GLY A 674 -2.86 -0.62 -11.46
C GLY A 674 -2.24 -1.56 -12.50
N LYS A 675 -2.80 -1.54 -13.72
CA LYS A 675 -2.34 -2.35 -14.86
C LYS A 675 -0.83 -2.12 -15.11
N PRO A 676 -0.04 -3.18 -15.38
CA PRO A 676 1.30 -3.00 -15.93
C PRO A 676 1.19 -2.27 -17.27
N ALA A 677 2.09 -1.33 -17.56
CA ALA A 677 2.14 -0.70 -18.86
C ALA A 677 2.31 -1.81 -19.92
N SER A 678 1.39 -1.89 -20.87
CA SER A 678 1.65 -2.66 -22.09
C SER A 678 2.87 -2.04 -22.74
N GLN A 679 3.85 -2.87 -23.10
CA GLN A 679 4.81 -2.49 -24.13
C GLN A 679 4.04 -2.40 -25.45
N ASP A 680 3.32 -1.30 -25.66
CA ASP A 680 2.79 -0.95 -26.97
C ASP A 680 3.98 -0.61 -27.87
N THR A 681 4.44 -1.64 -28.59
CA THR A 681 5.21 -1.50 -29.81
C THR A 681 4.29 -0.98 -30.92
N ALA A 682 3.76 0.23 -30.73
CA ALA A 682 3.14 1.00 -31.79
C ALA A 682 4.01 2.24 -32.01
N ARG A 683 4.78 2.22 -33.11
CA ARG A 683 5.47 3.41 -33.64
C ARG A 683 4.44 4.53 -33.77
N LYS A 684 4.44 5.47 -32.83
CA LYS A 684 3.77 6.76 -33.00
C LYS A 684 4.66 7.58 -33.94
N ASN A 685 4.21 7.72 -35.19
CA ASN A 685 4.78 8.70 -36.10
C ASN A 685 4.75 10.08 -35.42
N PRO A 686 5.86 10.82 -35.36
CA PRO A 686 5.83 12.17 -34.82
C PRO A 686 4.96 13.03 -35.74
N VAL A 687 3.93 13.63 -35.15
CA VAL A 687 3.18 14.73 -35.76
C VAL A 687 4.18 15.88 -35.96
N VAL A 688 4.44 16.21 -37.22
CA VAL A 688 5.17 17.41 -37.62
C VAL A 688 4.30 18.60 -37.20
N GLN A 689 4.69 19.29 -36.13
CA GLN A 689 4.23 20.65 -35.87
C GLN A 689 5.28 21.59 -36.46
N ASP A 690 4.96 22.17 -37.62
CA ASP A 690 5.70 23.27 -38.21
C ASP A 690 5.67 24.46 -37.24
N THR A 691 6.76 24.61 -36.49
CA THR A 691 7.08 25.89 -35.85
C THR A 691 8.50 26.24 -36.25
N VAL A 692 8.63 27.27 -37.06
CA VAL A 692 9.91 27.85 -37.46
C VAL A 692 10.67 28.23 -36.18
N PRO A 693 11.90 27.74 -35.96
CA PRO A 693 12.64 28.07 -34.73
C PRO A 693 13.00 29.56 -34.74
N LYS A 694 12.47 30.31 -33.76
CA LYS A 694 12.79 31.73 -33.52
C LYS A 694 14.31 31.93 -33.42
N SER A 695 14.83 33.00 -34.03
CA SER A 695 16.28 33.24 -34.04
C SER A 695 16.79 33.59 -32.64
N LYS A 696 18.09 33.33 -32.37
CA LYS A 696 18.75 33.73 -31.11
C LYS A 696 18.60 35.21 -30.77
N ARG A 697 18.31 36.07 -31.75
CA ARG A 697 18.10 37.51 -31.56
C ARG A 697 16.72 37.82 -30.99
N GLU A 698 15.69 37.07 -31.39
CA GLU A 698 14.31 37.22 -30.89
C GLU A 698 14.19 36.71 -29.45
N LEU A 699 14.79 35.56 -29.14
CA LEU A 699 14.88 35.03 -27.76
C LEU A 699 15.62 36.00 -26.80
N ARG A 700 16.54 36.81 -27.32
CA ARG A 700 17.27 37.83 -26.55
C ARG A 700 16.45 39.10 -26.31
N LEU A 701 15.57 39.46 -27.24
CA LEU A 701 14.63 40.58 -27.10
C LEU A 701 13.53 40.22 -26.11
N GLU A 702 12.96 39.02 -26.21
CA GLU A 702 11.95 38.50 -25.28
C GLU A 702 12.50 38.48 -23.84
N ARG A 703 13.73 37.98 -23.63
CA ARG A 703 14.39 38.01 -22.31
C ARG A 703 14.69 39.41 -21.81
N ARG A 704 14.88 40.40 -22.68
CA ARG A 704 15.08 41.80 -22.29
C ARG A 704 13.78 42.46 -21.88
N GLU A 705 12.68 42.20 -22.59
CA GLU A 705 11.36 42.68 -22.20
C GLU A 705 10.87 42.05 -20.90
N GLN A 706 11.14 40.75 -20.71
CA GLN A 706 10.78 40.04 -19.48
C GLN A 706 11.50 40.63 -18.25
N ARG A 707 12.81 40.91 -18.36
CA ARG A 707 13.57 41.62 -17.32
C ARG A 707 13.14 43.06 -17.11
N ARG A 708 12.61 43.72 -18.15
CA ARG A 708 12.07 45.09 -18.04
C ARG A 708 10.77 45.09 -17.25
N ARG A 709 9.88 44.13 -17.50
CA ARG A 709 8.64 43.93 -16.74
C ARG A 709 8.90 43.53 -15.28
N GLU A 710 9.91 42.70 -15.02
CA GLU A 710 10.34 42.37 -13.65
C GLU A 710 10.86 43.61 -12.91
N ARG A 711 11.65 44.47 -13.57
CA ARG A 711 12.12 45.74 -12.98
C ARG A 711 11.03 46.78 -12.77
N GLU A 712 9.99 46.80 -13.61
CA GLU A 712 8.82 47.66 -13.42
C GLU A 712 7.93 47.18 -12.25
N GLN A 713 8.02 45.90 -11.86
CA GLN A 713 7.34 45.36 -10.68
C GLN A 713 8.13 45.54 -9.37
N GLU A 714 9.46 45.71 -9.43
CA GLU A 714 10.33 45.85 -8.25
C GLU A 714 10.53 47.29 -7.74
N ASN A 715 9.97 48.32 -8.40
CA ASN A 715 10.11 49.72 -7.98
C ASN A 715 8.75 50.41 -7.74
N PRO A 716 8.15 50.32 -6.52
CA PRO A 716 7.04 51.19 -6.15
C PRO A 716 7.59 52.57 -5.76
N VAL A 717 7.35 53.58 -6.61
CA VAL A 717 7.65 54.98 -6.30
C VAL A 717 6.75 55.47 -5.17
N THR A 718 7.38 56.03 -4.15
CA THR A 718 6.83 56.80 -3.03
C THR A 718 5.97 57.98 -3.52
N GLN A 719 4.75 58.10 -3.00
CA GLN A 719 4.19 59.39 -2.58
C GLN A 719 4.17 59.42 -1.06
#